data_AF-A0A2V9G2A2-F1
#
_entry.id   AF-A0A2V9G2A2-F1
#
_cell.length_a   1.000
_cell.length_b   1.000
_cell.length_c   1.000
_cell.angle_alpha   90.00
_cell.angle_beta   90.00
_cell.angle_gamma   90.00
#
_symmetry.space_group_name_H-M   'P 1'
#
loop_
_entity.id
_entity.type
_entity.pdbx_description
1 polymer ?
#
loop_
_entity_poly.entity_id
_entity_poly.type
_entity_poly.pdbx_seq_one_letter_code
_entity_poly.pdbx_strand_id
1 'polypeptide(L)'
;MPAQHSKSRDARSFGQNSNGELSDTHSTWRAYGGAADGAQYSSLQQIDRSNVDKLKKVWSYQTGDDLPYAFNPLVVDDVMYVTARTNSIVALDATTGKEIWTHPTGAKTALMTNRGIDYWESADRSERRLLFAADNHLQAIDPRTGQTIVDFGKSGSTDLREGLGRDPKTLTLVQSTNPGRIFEDLLILGSATNEEYDSGPGDIRAYSVRTGKLVWSFHTIPHPGERGYETWPKDAWKTAGGANAWNGMAVDSNRGVVYVPTASPKYNFYGANRKGSNLYGNCLLAINARTGKLLWYYQMIHHDIWDYDNAGTPMLTTVQHDGALIDVVAQVSKVGFVWVFNRDTGKPLWPIEERAVPKSDMPGEETWPTQPFPSKPAPFARQRFTVDDLSPYLEPEEQDRLRTQILKARNRGLFEPPSTEDTVEMPGNNGGANFGGSAVDPKHGYLYVVSKDLPAMLKLSLADPPSKTDSPQLRPLSLYQANCGRCHLDNLQGAPPAIPSLVGLHRRLSDNQIRTLVADGKGLMPPFAKLTSEEIDLILSYLANPTGASADASANRIPVNAGSADLTAAHYKSGFGFMFANSGLSVIAPPWTTLTAYDLNSGEIRWKIPLGEVPELAARGINDTGSHFPKVNPVVTAGGLIFTGTRDRKVRALDSATGTVLWEATVDAALEGMPAVYEQAGRQYVVFCAAARASTQAKATPGHPASADRIPGAYVAFALE
;
A
#
# COMPACT_ATOMS: atom_id res chain seq x y z
N MET A 1 -50.00 -22.38 -37.00
CA MET A 1 -48.76 -21.85 -37.62
C MET A 1 -49.14 -20.80 -38.66
N PRO A 2 -48.37 -19.73 -38.93
CA PRO A 2 -47.20 -19.14 -38.25
C PRO A 2 -47.55 -17.78 -37.58
N ALA A 3 -46.98 -17.39 -36.44
CA ALA A 3 -45.67 -16.76 -36.19
C ALA A 3 -45.50 -15.35 -36.84
N GLN A 4 -45.62 -14.31 -36.01
CA GLN A 4 -44.97 -13.01 -36.23
C GLN A 4 -44.19 -12.64 -34.96
N HIS A 5 -42.87 -12.66 -35.09
CA HIS A 5 -41.93 -12.08 -34.15
C HIS A 5 -41.85 -10.57 -34.37
N SER A 6 -42.17 -9.77 -33.37
CA SER A 6 -41.47 -8.51 -33.14
C SER A 6 -41.57 -8.11 -31.66
N LYS A 7 -40.40 -7.98 -31.03
CA LYS A 7 -39.99 -6.84 -30.19
C LYS A 7 -38.67 -7.17 -29.51
N SER A 8 -37.63 -6.56 -30.05
CA SER A 8 -36.30 -6.46 -29.47
C SER A 8 -36.20 -5.22 -28.58
N ARG A 9 -35.41 -5.36 -27.51
CA ARG A 9 -34.70 -4.33 -26.75
C ARG A 9 -35.56 -3.37 -25.91
N ASP A 10 -35.70 -3.75 -24.64
CA ASP A 10 -35.58 -2.81 -23.53
C ASP A 10 -34.44 -3.25 -22.61
N ALA A 11 -33.59 -2.28 -22.28
CA ALA A 11 -32.42 -2.42 -21.44
C ALA A 11 -32.81 -2.79 -20.01
N ARG A 12 -32.25 -3.89 -19.50
CA ARG A 12 -32.35 -4.22 -18.07
C ARG A 12 -31.47 -3.23 -17.31
N SER A 13 -32.11 -2.26 -16.66
CA SER A 13 -31.57 -1.67 -15.44
C SER A 13 -31.41 -2.78 -14.41
N PHE A 14 -30.21 -2.94 -13.85
CA PHE A 14 -29.86 -3.97 -12.88
C PHE A 14 -30.87 -4.00 -11.72
N GLY A 15 -31.60 -5.11 -11.62
CA GLY A 15 -32.58 -5.39 -10.58
C GLY A 15 -32.01 -6.34 -9.53
N GLN A 16 -32.55 -6.23 -8.31
CA GLN A 16 -32.25 -7.07 -7.14
C GLN A 16 -32.19 -8.56 -7.49
N ASN A 17 -31.25 -9.28 -6.86
CA ASN A 17 -31.21 -10.74 -6.93
C ASN A 17 -32.18 -11.36 -5.91
N SER A 18 -32.57 -12.62 -6.14
CA SER A 18 -33.64 -13.34 -5.44
C SER A 18 -33.38 -13.66 -3.96
N ASN A 19 -32.28 -13.20 -3.39
CA ASN A 19 -31.83 -13.51 -2.02
C ASN A 19 -31.88 -12.31 -1.06
N GLY A 20 -32.35 -11.14 -1.51
CA GLY A 20 -32.39 -9.94 -0.66
C GLY A 20 -31.02 -9.33 -0.38
N GLU A 21 -29.98 -9.72 -1.12
CA GLU A 21 -28.71 -9.02 -1.12
C GLU A 21 -28.85 -7.73 -1.95
N LEU A 22 -28.33 -6.63 -1.41
CA LEU A 22 -28.17 -5.39 -2.17
C LEU A 22 -27.33 -5.72 -3.41
N SER A 23 -27.94 -5.73 -4.59
CA SER A 23 -27.17 -5.61 -5.83
C SER A 23 -26.39 -4.29 -5.71
N ASP A 24 -25.07 -4.34 -5.71
CA ASP A 24 -24.24 -3.15 -5.55
C ASP A 24 -24.46 -2.22 -6.74
N THR A 25 -25.36 -1.25 -6.57
CA THR A 25 -25.69 -0.23 -7.56
C THR A 25 -24.63 0.87 -7.60
N HIS A 26 -23.56 0.77 -6.79
CA HIS A 26 -22.57 1.83 -6.57
C HIS A 26 -23.18 3.16 -6.08
N SER A 27 -24.41 3.14 -5.55
CA SER A 27 -25.10 4.37 -5.11
C SER A 27 -24.92 4.66 -3.62
N THR A 28 -24.20 3.79 -2.90
CA THR A 28 -23.91 3.94 -1.47
C THR A 28 -22.41 3.80 -1.22
N TRP A 29 -21.96 4.13 0.00
CA TRP A 29 -20.55 3.96 0.40
C TRP A 29 -20.44 3.07 1.65
N ARG A 30 -21.19 1.96 1.65
CA ARG A 30 -21.33 1.01 2.79
C ARG A 30 -20.21 -0.03 2.88
N ALA A 31 -19.30 -0.06 1.91
CA ALA A 31 -18.11 -0.90 1.89
C ALA A 31 -16.85 -0.05 1.64
N TYR A 32 -15.69 -0.54 2.07
CA TYR A 32 -14.43 0.13 1.78
C TYR A 32 -14.23 0.30 0.27
N GLY A 33 -14.04 1.55 -0.18
CA GLY A 33 -13.94 1.89 -1.59
C GLY A 33 -15.26 1.96 -2.34
N GLY A 34 -16.37 2.09 -1.62
CA GLY A 34 -17.72 2.24 -2.16
C GLY A 34 -18.42 0.91 -2.35
N ALA A 35 -17.70 -0.07 -2.90
CA ALA A 35 -18.22 -1.36 -3.32
C ALA A 35 -17.22 -2.50 -3.08
N ALA A 36 -17.73 -3.74 -2.99
CA ALA A 36 -16.89 -4.92 -2.76
C ALA A 36 -15.97 -5.26 -3.95
N ASP A 37 -16.35 -4.83 -5.15
CA ASP A 37 -15.70 -5.11 -6.43
C ASP A 37 -14.42 -4.30 -6.68
N GLY A 38 -14.08 -3.39 -5.77
CA GLY A 38 -12.89 -2.56 -5.84
C GLY A 38 -12.97 -1.42 -6.86
N ALA A 39 -14.13 -1.18 -7.51
CA ALA A 39 -14.24 -0.25 -8.63
C ALA A 39 -13.91 1.21 -8.27
N GLN A 40 -14.16 1.60 -7.01
CA GLN A 40 -14.06 2.99 -6.55
C GLN A 40 -14.89 3.93 -7.43
N TYR A 41 -16.11 3.47 -7.71
CA TYR A 41 -17.08 4.13 -8.57
C TYR A 41 -18.32 4.50 -7.76
N SER A 42 -18.94 5.63 -8.09
CA SER A 42 -20.28 5.99 -7.63
C SER A 42 -21.22 6.17 -8.81
N SER A 43 -22.40 5.55 -8.76
CA SER A 43 -23.46 5.77 -9.74
C SER A 43 -24.22 7.08 -9.55
N LEU A 44 -23.90 7.85 -8.50
CA LEU A 44 -24.49 9.15 -8.24
C LEU A 44 -24.04 10.19 -9.28
N GLN A 45 -24.99 11.01 -9.71
CA GLN A 45 -24.83 11.96 -10.81
C GLN A 45 -25.47 13.33 -10.53
N GLN A 46 -25.83 13.63 -9.27
CA GLN A 46 -26.32 14.96 -8.92
C GLN A 46 -25.22 16.01 -9.11
N ILE A 47 -23.98 15.65 -8.77
CA ILE A 47 -22.79 16.43 -9.08
C ILE A 47 -22.23 15.93 -10.41
N ASP A 48 -22.17 16.81 -11.41
CA ASP A 48 -21.71 16.52 -12.77
C ASP A 48 -20.89 17.68 -13.36
N ARG A 49 -20.45 17.53 -14.61
CA ARG A 49 -19.64 18.53 -15.32
C ARG A 49 -20.27 19.93 -15.39
N SER A 50 -21.59 20.03 -15.34
CA SER A 50 -22.33 21.30 -15.52
C SER A 50 -22.49 22.11 -14.24
N ASN A 51 -22.24 21.49 -13.07
CA ASN A 51 -22.50 22.11 -11.78
C ASN A 51 -21.40 21.91 -10.73
N VAL A 52 -20.36 21.12 -11.02
CA VAL A 52 -19.26 20.84 -10.08
C VAL A 52 -18.53 22.10 -9.60
N ASP A 53 -18.52 23.16 -10.42
CA ASP A 53 -17.97 24.47 -10.09
C ASP A 53 -18.69 25.16 -8.91
N LYS A 54 -19.90 24.69 -8.56
CA LYS A 54 -20.72 25.21 -7.45
C LYS A 54 -20.54 24.45 -6.14
N LEU A 55 -19.65 23.46 -6.08
CA LEU A 55 -19.38 22.72 -4.84
C LEU A 55 -18.86 23.66 -3.75
N LYS A 56 -19.42 23.52 -2.55
CA LYS A 56 -18.99 24.25 -1.35
C LYS A 56 -18.67 23.29 -0.22
N LYS A 57 -17.77 23.72 0.66
CA LYS A 57 -17.55 23.03 1.95
C LYS A 57 -18.83 23.17 2.79
N VAL A 58 -19.45 22.06 3.16
CA VAL A 58 -20.73 22.03 3.88
C VAL A 58 -20.58 21.67 5.35
N TRP A 59 -19.58 20.87 5.69
CA TRP A 59 -19.18 20.61 7.07
C TRP A 59 -17.71 20.13 7.13
N SER A 60 -17.13 20.16 8.33
CA SER A 60 -15.83 19.56 8.62
C SER A 60 -15.79 19.00 10.03
N TYR A 61 -15.14 17.85 10.23
CA TYR A 61 -14.89 17.25 11.54
C TYR A 61 -13.39 17.23 11.84
N GLN A 62 -12.98 17.88 12.92
CA GLN A 62 -11.59 17.91 13.36
C GLN A 62 -11.21 16.59 14.03
N THR A 63 -10.12 15.97 13.60
CA THR A 63 -9.63 14.68 14.14
C THR A 63 -9.25 14.77 15.62
N GLY A 64 -8.93 15.97 16.11
CA GLY A 64 -8.58 16.22 17.51
C GLY A 64 -7.13 15.88 17.88
N ASP A 65 -6.31 15.50 16.90
CA ASP A 65 -4.89 15.18 17.05
C ASP A 65 -4.10 15.52 15.76
N ASP A 66 -2.83 15.12 15.71
CA ASP A 66 -1.90 15.31 14.58
C ASP A 66 -1.40 13.98 13.99
N LEU A 67 -2.14 12.89 14.22
CA LEU A 67 -1.82 11.63 13.59
C LEU A 67 -2.17 11.71 12.10
N PRO A 68 -1.32 11.13 11.23
CA PRO A 68 -1.63 11.04 9.82
C PRO A 68 -2.72 9.98 9.61
N TYR A 69 -3.87 10.39 9.09
CA TYR A 69 -4.93 9.47 8.67
C TYR A 69 -5.02 9.39 7.15
N ALA A 70 -5.19 8.17 6.66
CA ALA A 70 -5.44 7.84 5.24
C ALA A 70 -6.74 7.02 5.11
N PHE A 71 -7.71 7.32 5.96
CA PHE A 71 -8.90 6.51 6.18
C PHE A 71 -9.99 6.85 5.14
N ASN A 72 -10.53 5.84 4.47
CA ASN A 72 -11.73 5.96 3.66
C ASN A 72 -12.96 5.94 4.59
N PRO A 73 -13.72 7.05 4.68
CA PRO A 73 -14.94 7.05 5.48
C PRO A 73 -15.92 5.99 4.98
N LEU A 74 -16.60 5.34 5.90
CA LEU A 74 -17.69 4.42 5.60
C LEU A 74 -19.02 5.10 5.92
N VAL A 75 -20.01 5.03 5.02
CA VAL A 75 -21.33 5.63 5.27
C VAL A 75 -22.40 4.56 5.21
N VAL A 76 -23.14 4.39 6.30
CA VAL A 76 -24.22 3.41 6.45
C VAL A 76 -25.44 4.15 6.97
N ASP A 77 -26.54 4.07 6.21
CA ASP A 77 -27.74 4.85 6.49
C ASP A 77 -27.37 6.35 6.59
N ASP A 78 -27.64 7.00 7.72
CA ASP A 78 -27.36 8.41 8.00
C ASP A 78 -26.05 8.64 8.80
N VAL A 79 -25.26 7.59 9.05
CA VAL A 79 -24.07 7.63 9.89
C VAL A 79 -22.80 7.41 9.07
N MET A 80 -21.81 8.28 9.29
CA MET A 80 -20.45 8.13 8.77
C MET A 80 -19.51 7.63 9.87
N TYR A 81 -18.67 6.65 9.56
CA TYR A 81 -17.63 6.14 10.44
C TYR A 81 -16.24 6.53 9.94
N VAL A 82 -15.42 7.04 10.85
CA VAL A 82 -14.05 7.52 10.58
C VAL A 82 -13.09 7.12 11.70
N THR A 83 -11.78 7.25 11.47
CA THR A 83 -10.78 7.23 12.55
C THR A 83 -10.36 8.64 12.95
N ALA A 84 -10.31 8.91 14.25
CA ALA A 84 -9.88 10.18 14.84
C ALA A 84 -9.53 9.96 16.33
N ARG A 85 -9.13 11.01 17.06
CA ARG A 85 -8.88 10.97 18.51
C ARG A 85 -7.99 9.79 18.94
N THR A 86 -6.75 9.81 18.47
CA THR A 86 -5.75 8.78 18.76
C THR A 86 -6.19 7.41 18.27
N ASN A 87 -6.52 7.30 16.98
CA ASN A 87 -6.99 6.06 16.34
C ASN A 87 -8.26 5.44 16.96
N SER A 88 -9.14 6.25 17.55
CA SER A 88 -10.50 5.83 17.92
C SER A 88 -11.40 5.72 16.69
N ILE A 89 -12.40 4.84 16.72
CA ILE A 89 -13.48 4.83 15.74
C ILE A 89 -14.53 5.85 16.17
N VAL A 90 -14.91 6.75 15.27
CA VAL A 90 -15.88 7.81 15.55
C VAL A 90 -17.05 7.70 14.59
N ALA A 91 -18.26 7.77 15.13
CA ALA A 91 -19.48 7.90 14.36
C ALA A 91 -19.92 9.37 14.28
N LEU A 92 -20.22 9.83 13.08
CA LEU A 92 -20.65 11.17 12.75
C LEU A 92 -22.01 11.10 12.06
N ASP A 93 -22.87 12.08 12.31
CA ASP A 93 -24.02 12.35 11.44
C ASP A 93 -23.48 12.73 10.05
N ALA A 94 -23.87 11.98 9.02
CA ALA A 94 -23.30 12.15 7.67
C ALA A 94 -23.68 13.51 7.05
N THR A 95 -24.80 14.11 7.45
CA THR A 95 -25.28 15.38 6.89
C THR A 95 -24.56 16.59 7.48
N THR A 96 -24.17 16.51 8.76
CA THR A 96 -23.71 17.64 9.57
C THR A 96 -22.27 17.51 10.07
N GLY A 97 -21.70 16.30 10.05
CA GLY A 97 -20.40 15.99 10.64
C GLY A 97 -20.38 16.01 12.18
N LYS A 98 -21.55 16.07 12.83
CA LYS A 98 -21.65 16.08 14.29
C LYS A 98 -21.34 14.71 14.88
N GLU A 99 -20.47 14.66 15.88
CA GLU A 99 -20.13 13.44 16.61
C GLU A 99 -21.36 12.83 17.30
N ILE A 100 -21.57 11.53 17.09
CA ILE A 100 -22.63 10.71 17.71
C ILE A 100 -22.05 9.92 18.87
N TRP A 101 -21.00 9.15 18.60
CA TRP A 101 -20.27 8.37 19.59
C TRP A 101 -18.80 8.19 19.18
N THR A 102 -17.95 7.89 20.17
CA THR A 102 -16.53 7.57 19.97
C THR A 102 -16.21 6.25 20.68
N HIS A 103 -15.49 5.36 20.00
CA HIS A 103 -15.01 4.08 20.51
C HIS A 103 -13.47 4.05 20.53
N PRO A 104 -12.81 4.04 21.71
CA PRO A 104 -11.37 3.87 21.80
C PRO A 104 -10.98 2.43 21.41
N THR A 105 -10.07 2.26 20.46
CA THR A 105 -9.66 0.94 19.95
C THR A 105 -8.81 0.13 20.93
N GLY A 106 -8.29 0.77 21.98
CA GLY A 106 -7.40 0.15 22.96
C GLY A 106 -6.00 -0.17 22.42
N ALA A 107 -5.67 0.27 21.20
CA ALA A 107 -4.37 0.05 20.58
C ALA A 107 -3.26 0.71 21.41
N LYS A 108 -2.20 -0.04 21.66
CA LYS A 108 -0.99 0.38 22.36
C LYS A 108 0.13 0.73 21.39
N THR A 109 0.08 0.18 20.17
CA THR A 109 1.02 0.49 19.09
C THR A 109 0.34 1.30 17.98
N ALA A 110 1.10 1.67 16.95
CA ALA A 110 0.54 2.28 15.76
C ALA A 110 -0.07 1.27 14.77
N LEU A 111 -0.02 -0.04 15.08
CA LEU A 111 -0.56 -1.10 14.25
C LEU A 111 -2.08 -1.11 14.29
N MET A 112 -2.67 -0.44 13.31
CA MET A 112 -4.11 -0.23 13.20
C MET A 112 -4.60 -0.50 11.78
N THR A 113 -5.80 -1.06 11.67
CA THR A 113 -6.59 -0.94 10.45
C THR A 113 -6.92 0.56 10.27
N ASN A 114 -6.22 1.22 9.36
CA ASN A 114 -6.26 2.68 9.23
C ASN A 114 -6.58 3.19 7.82
N ARG A 115 -6.82 2.28 6.87
CA ARG A 115 -7.26 2.63 5.51
C ARG A 115 -8.77 2.72 5.38
N GLY A 116 -9.52 2.11 6.29
CA GLY A 116 -10.98 2.07 6.29
C GLY A 116 -11.48 1.09 7.35
N ILE A 117 -12.77 0.74 7.28
CA ILE A 117 -13.43 -0.19 8.18
C ILE A 117 -14.48 -0.99 7.40
N ASP A 118 -14.75 -2.22 7.81
CA ASP A 118 -15.77 -3.05 7.18
C ASP A 118 -17.07 -3.04 8.00
N TYR A 119 -18.20 -3.07 7.29
CA TYR A 119 -19.54 -3.19 7.86
C TYR A 119 -20.22 -4.46 7.38
N TRP A 120 -20.93 -5.10 8.29
CA TRP A 120 -21.80 -6.23 7.98
C TRP A 120 -23.13 -6.09 8.72
N GLU A 121 -24.21 -6.56 8.10
CA GLU A 121 -25.51 -6.70 8.73
C GLU A 121 -26.18 -8.03 8.34
N SER A 122 -26.97 -8.59 9.25
CA SER A 122 -27.82 -9.73 8.92
C SER A 122 -28.92 -9.35 7.94
N ALA A 123 -29.49 -10.32 7.22
CA ALA A 123 -30.55 -10.10 6.24
C ALA A 123 -31.79 -9.38 6.83
N ASP A 124 -32.13 -9.65 8.10
CA ASP A 124 -33.20 -9.00 8.85
C ASP A 124 -32.74 -7.69 9.57
N ARG A 125 -31.47 -7.32 9.40
CA ARG A 125 -30.78 -6.16 10.00
C ARG A 125 -30.80 -6.13 11.54
N SER A 126 -31.09 -7.26 12.19
CA SER A 126 -31.13 -7.39 13.65
C SER A 126 -29.73 -7.37 14.27
N GLU A 127 -28.76 -7.98 13.59
CA GLU A 127 -27.34 -7.89 13.90
C GLU A 127 -26.62 -6.96 12.93
N ARG A 128 -25.73 -6.12 13.46
CA ARG A 128 -24.88 -5.21 12.69
C ARG A 128 -23.51 -5.13 13.33
N ARG A 129 -22.46 -5.00 12.52
CA ARG A 129 -21.08 -5.04 13.00
C ARG A 129 -20.22 -4.07 12.20
N LEU A 130 -19.38 -3.33 12.92
CA LEU A 130 -18.17 -2.74 12.36
C LEU A 130 -16.98 -3.60 12.78
N LEU A 131 -16.13 -3.97 11.82
CA LEU A 131 -14.99 -4.84 12.04
C LEU A 131 -13.69 -4.11 11.70
N PHE A 132 -12.72 -4.18 12.63
CA PHE A 132 -11.40 -3.59 12.49
C PHE A 132 -10.40 -4.39 13.33
N ALA A 133 -9.10 -4.22 13.08
CA ALA A 133 -8.08 -4.86 13.88
C ALA A 133 -7.13 -3.83 14.52
N ALA A 134 -6.67 -4.12 15.73
CA ALA A 134 -5.72 -3.33 16.51
C ALA A 134 -4.68 -4.24 17.17
N ASP A 135 -3.39 -3.92 17.02
CA ASP A 135 -2.30 -4.70 17.61
C ASP A 135 -2.40 -6.22 17.30
N ASN A 136 -2.70 -6.57 16.05
CA ASN A 136 -2.98 -7.94 15.58
C ASN A 136 -4.26 -8.59 16.13
N HIS A 137 -5.16 -7.84 16.75
CA HIS A 137 -6.42 -8.36 17.28
C HIS A 137 -7.60 -7.84 16.48
N LEU A 138 -8.31 -8.74 15.81
CA LEU A 138 -9.57 -8.45 15.13
C LEU A 138 -10.69 -8.27 16.15
N GLN A 139 -11.44 -7.19 16.04
CA GLN A 139 -12.51 -6.78 16.95
C GLN A 139 -13.79 -6.47 16.19
N ALA A 140 -14.93 -6.52 16.90
CA ALA A 140 -16.23 -6.13 16.37
C ALA A 140 -16.99 -5.23 17.36
N ILE A 141 -17.60 -4.16 16.85
CA ILE A 141 -18.44 -3.23 17.63
C ILE A 141 -19.82 -3.07 16.98
N ASP A 142 -20.82 -2.71 17.79
CA ASP A 142 -22.15 -2.36 17.29
C ASP A 142 -22.13 -0.95 16.67
N PRO A 143 -22.47 -0.78 15.38
CA PRO A 143 -22.43 0.52 14.69
C PRO A 143 -23.38 1.57 15.28
N ARG A 144 -24.42 1.15 16.02
CA ARG A 144 -25.44 2.04 16.58
C ARG A 144 -24.99 2.66 17.90
N THR A 145 -24.21 1.92 18.69
CA THR A 145 -23.85 2.31 20.06
C THR A 145 -22.35 2.51 20.27
N GLY A 146 -21.51 2.01 19.36
CA GLY A 146 -20.06 1.97 19.53
C GLY A 146 -19.60 0.98 20.59
N GLN A 147 -20.46 0.09 21.09
CA GLN A 147 -20.11 -0.88 22.12
C GLN A 147 -19.44 -2.12 21.52
N THR A 148 -18.41 -2.64 22.19
CA THR A 148 -17.78 -3.92 21.85
C THR A 148 -18.78 -5.06 21.90
N ILE A 149 -18.79 -5.90 20.87
CA ILE A 149 -19.56 -7.13 20.86
C ILE A 149 -18.73 -8.21 21.56
N VAL A 150 -18.94 -8.34 22.87
CA VAL A 150 -18.11 -9.16 23.78
C VAL A 150 -18.06 -10.65 23.43
N ASP A 151 -19.07 -11.16 22.75
CA ASP A 151 -19.13 -12.58 22.31
C ASP A 151 -18.37 -12.84 21.00
N PHE A 152 -17.81 -11.81 20.37
CA PHE A 152 -16.94 -11.96 19.21
C PHE A 152 -15.55 -12.46 19.63
N GLY A 153 -15.05 -13.55 19.06
CA GLY A 153 -13.77 -14.14 19.43
C GLY A 153 -13.72 -14.53 20.91
N LYS A 154 -12.64 -14.13 21.59
CA LYS A 154 -12.45 -14.26 23.03
C LYS A 154 -12.56 -12.87 23.68
N SER A 155 -13.68 -12.62 24.35
CA SER A 155 -13.95 -11.35 25.03
C SER A 155 -13.90 -10.12 24.10
N GLY A 156 -14.50 -10.24 22.91
CA GLY A 156 -14.58 -9.19 21.90
C GLY A 156 -13.42 -9.13 20.91
N SER A 157 -12.52 -10.12 20.91
CA SER A 157 -11.24 -10.05 20.21
C SER A 157 -10.73 -11.40 19.70
N THR A 158 -10.15 -11.43 18.50
CA THR A 158 -9.50 -12.60 17.90
C THR A 158 -8.04 -12.27 17.57
N ASP A 159 -7.08 -13.01 18.12
CA ASP A 159 -5.65 -12.83 17.82
C ASP A 159 -5.32 -13.40 16.43
N LEU A 160 -4.97 -12.51 15.50
CA LEU A 160 -4.65 -12.86 14.12
C LEU A 160 -3.34 -13.63 13.98
N ARG A 161 -2.51 -13.74 15.03
CA ARG A 161 -1.26 -14.51 14.98
C ARG A 161 -1.49 -16.00 15.17
N GLU A 162 -2.64 -16.39 15.72
CA GLU A 162 -3.00 -17.80 15.89
C GLU A 162 -3.30 -18.49 14.55
N GLY A 163 -2.95 -19.78 14.45
CA GLY A 163 -3.27 -20.62 13.29
C GLY A 163 -2.32 -20.48 12.09
N LEU A 164 -1.21 -19.74 12.20
CA LEU A 164 -0.23 -19.53 11.11
C LEU A 164 0.91 -20.55 11.05
N GLY A 165 0.80 -21.67 11.77
CA GLY A 165 1.84 -22.71 11.80
C GLY A 165 3.17 -22.31 12.46
N ARG A 166 3.23 -21.14 13.10
CA ARG A 166 4.37 -20.65 13.90
C ARG A 166 3.90 -20.27 15.30
N ASP A 167 4.84 -20.18 16.25
CA ASP A 167 4.54 -19.66 17.58
C ASP A 167 4.06 -18.20 17.46
N PRO A 168 2.80 -17.89 17.86
CA PRO A 168 2.26 -16.54 17.78
C PRO A 168 3.12 -15.47 18.47
N LYS A 169 3.90 -15.85 19.49
CA LYS A 169 4.79 -14.93 20.21
C LYS A 169 5.99 -14.46 19.39
N THR A 170 6.34 -15.22 18.34
CA THR A 170 7.44 -14.88 17.44
C THR A 170 7.00 -13.98 16.27
N LEU A 171 5.69 -13.83 16.07
CA LEU A 171 5.09 -13.02 15.02
C LEU A 171 4.81 -11.61 15.53
N THR A 172 5.57 -10.63 15.02
CA THR A 172 5.46 -9.21 15.42
C THR A 172 4.49 -8.42 14.54
N LEU A 173 4.31 -8.83 13.27
CA LEU A 173 3.42 -8.18 12.30
C LEU A 173 2.73 -9.22 11.42
N VAL A 174 1.40 -9.28 11.51
CA VAL A 174 0.52 -10.13 10.69
C VAL A 174 -0.64 -9.32 10.12
N GLN A 175 -1.18 -8.40 10.93
CA GLN A 175 -2.33 -7.60 10.56
C GLN A 175 -2.02 -6.64 9.38
N SER A 176 -2.90 -6.64 8.38
CA SER A 176 -2.96 -5.61 7.36
C SER A 176 -3.57 -4.31 7.90
N THR A 177 -3.11 -3.17 7.37
CA THR A 177 -3.76 -1.88 7.64
C THR A 177 -5.00 -1.63 6.77
N ASN A 178 -5.27 -2.52 5.80
CA ASN A 178 -6.53 -2.59 5.05
C ASN A 178 -7.59 -3.39 5.84
N PRO A 179 -8.88 -3.01 5.80
CA PRO A 179 -9.93 -3.72 6.55
C PRO A 179 -10.25 -5.13 6.04
N GLY A 180 -9.95 -5.45 4.77
CA GLY A 180 -10.32 -6.71 4.15
C GLY A 180 -11.57 -6.58 3.27
N ARG A 181 -12.32 -7.68 3.14
CA ARG A 181 -13.60 -7.71 2.42
C ARG A 181 -14.61 -8.59 3.12
N ILE A 182 -15.85 -8.09 3.20
CA ILE A 182 -17.01 -8.87 3.60
C ILE A 182 -17.57 -9.63 2.40
N PHE A 183 -17.89 -10.90 2.62
CA PHE A 183 -18.62 -11.74 1.69
C PHE A 183 -19.54 -12.68 2.46
N GLU A 184 -20.86 -12.47 2.34
CA GLU A 184 -21.85 -13.06 3.25
C GLU A 184 -21.46 -12.88 4.72
N ASP A 185 -21.38 -13.97 5.49
CA ASP A 185 -21.00 -13.97 6.89
C ASP A 185 -19.48 -14.15 7.11
N LEU A 186 -18.66 -13.90 6.09
CA LEU A 186 -17.21 -14.01 6.14
C LEU A 186 -16.52 -12.65 6.00
N LEU A 187 -15.55 -12.37 6.88
CA LEU A 187 -14.54 -11.35 6.70
C LEU A 187 -13.27 -12.02 6.16
N ILE A 188 -12.92 -11.70 4.92
CA ILE A 188 -11.71 -12.18 4.26
C ILE A 188 -10.60 -11.15 4.48
N LEU A 189 -9.53 -11.59 5.14
CA LEU A 189 -8.37 -10.79 5.48
C LEU A 189 -7.14 -11.28 4.73
N GLY A 190 -6.38 -10.32 4.25
CA GLY A 190 -4.98 -10.54 3.91
C GLY A 190 -4.10 -10.37 5.14
N SER A 191 -2.82 -10.08 4.91
CA SER A 191 -1.82 -9.91 5.96
C SER A 191 -0.76 -8.89 5.54
N ALA A 192 -0.20 -8.18 6.51
CA ALA A 192 1.06 -7.47 6.32
C ALA A 192 2.12 -8.20 7.14
N THR A 193 3.27 -8.45 6.52
CA THR A 193 4.40 -9.12 7.17
C THR A 193 5.57 -8.14 7.23
N ASN A 194 6.61 -8.45 8.01
CA ASN A 194 7.78 -7.60 8.05
C ASN A 194 8.59 -7.70 6.72
N GLU A 195 9.47 -6.74 6.46
CA GLU A 195 10.31 -6.70 5.25
C GLU A 195 11.67 -7.39 5.47
N GLU A 196 11.70 -8.50 6.22
CA GLU A 196 12.93 -9.17 6.72
C GLU A 196 12.96 -10.68 6.44
N TYR A 197 14.12 -11.31 6.65
CA TYR A 197 14.29 -12.77 6.46
C TYR A 197 13.42 -13.62 7.39
N ASP A 198 13.10 -13.11 8.58
CA ASP A 198 12.27 -13.81 9.58
C ASP A 198 10.79 -13.44 9.47
N SER A 199 10.37 -12.90 8.32
CA SER A 199 8.99 -12.49 8.06
C SER A 199 8.00 -13.61 8.30
N GLY A 200 6.83 -13.24 8.81
CA GLY A 200 5.71 -14.15 9.00
C GLY A 200 5.12 -14.63 7.66
N PRO A 201 4.36 -15.74 7.68
CA PRO A 201 3.62 -16.20 6.51
C PRO A 201 2.53 -15.20 6.09
N GLY A 202 2.30 -15.10 4.78
CA GLY A 202 1.39 -14.15 4.15
C GLY A 202 -0.03 -14.67 3.92
N ASP A 203 -0.47 -15.66 4.68
CA ASP A 203 -1.73 -16.38 4.42
C ASP A 203 -2.94 -15.46 4.27
N ILE A 204 -3.86 -15.88 3.39
CA ILE A 204 -5.16 -15.24 3.20
C ILE A 204 -6.18 -16.05 4.00
N ARG A 205 -6.96 -15.40 4.86
CA ARG A 205 -7.79 -16.08 5.86
C ARG A 205 -9.19 -15.49 5.92
N ALA A 206 -10.19 -16.34 6.10
CA ALA A 206 -11.56 -15.90 6.35
C ALA A 206 -11.99 -16.19 7.79
N TYR A 207 -12.66 -15.22 8.38
CA TYR A 207 -13.21 -15.29 9.72
C TYR A 207 -14.73 -15.12 9.67
N SER A 208 -15.46 -15.84 10.52
CA SER A 208 -16.89 -15.59 10.72
C SER A 208 -17.09 -14.20 11.30
N VAL A 209 -17.85 -13.34 10.62
CA VAL A 209 -18.19 -11.99 11.10
C VAL A 209 -19.00 -12.03 12.39
N ARG A 210 -19.74 -13.12 12.63
CA ARG A 210 -20.59 -13.28 13.80
C ARG A 210 -19.80 -13.68 15.04
N THR A 211 -18.83 -14.57 14.88
CA THR A 211 -18.17 -15.23 16.01
C THR A 211 -16.66 -14.95 16.12
N GLY A 212 -16.04 -14.33 15.11
CA GLY A 212 -14.59 -14.11 15.05
C GLY A 212 -13.75 -15.38 14.82
N LYS A 213 -14.38 -16.52 14.56
CA LYS A 213 -13.67 -17.80 14.38
C LYS A 213 -13.08 -17.89 12.98
N LEU A 214 -11.85 -18.38 12.87
CA LEU A 214 -11.24 -18.75 11.59
C LEU A 214 -12.07 -19.85 10.91
N VAL A 215 -12.41 -19.65 9.64
CA VAL A 215 -13.22 -20.57 8.81
C VAL A 215 -12.33 -21.33 7.83
N TRP A 216 -11.46 -20.62 7.12
CA TRP A 216 -10.49 -21.22 6.20
C TRP A 216 -9.22 -20.38 6.13
N SER A 217 -8.10 -21.03 5.75
CA SER A 217 -6.81 -20.39 5.44
C SER A 217 -6.34 -20.88 4.07
N PHE A 218 -5.81 -19.97 3.26
CA PHE A 218 -5.09 -20.27 2.03
C PHE A 218 -3.61 -19.93 2.26
N HIS A 219 -2.75 -20.96 2.25
CA HIS A 219 -1.31 -20.80 2.40
C HIS A 219 -0.69 -20.21 1.13
N THR A 220 -0.14 -19.00 1.22
CA THR A 220 0.51 -18.36 0.07
C THR A 220 1.94 -18.85 -0.14
N ILE A 221 2.55 -19.39 0.92
CA ILE A 221 3.75 -20.23 0.85
C ILE A 221 3.28 -21.68 1.07
N PRO A 222 3.19 -22.50 0.00
CA PRO A 222 2.52 -23.79 0.08
C PRO A 222 3.22 -24.77 1.02
N HIS A 223 2.45 -25.59 1.71
CA HIS A 223 2.92 -26.69 2.55
C HIS A 223 3.16 -27.97 1.72
N PRO A 224 3.86 -28.99 2.26
CA PRO A 224 4.04 -30.25 1.56
C PRO A 224 2.72 -30.89 1.11
N GLY A 225 2.60 -31.19 -0.18
CA GLY A 225 1.39 -31.74 -0.80
C GLY A 225 0.45 -30.69 -1.40
N GLU A 226 0.70 -29.41 -1.17
CA GLU A 226 -0.05 -28.32 -1.79
C GLU A 226 0.58 -27.90 -3.12
N ARG A 227 -0.26 -27.42 -4.05
CA ARG A 227 0.19 -26.95 -5.36
C ARG A 227 1.12 -25.74 -5.21
N GLY A 228 2.28 -25.77 -5.87
CA GLY A 228 3.26 -24.68 -5.85
C GLY A 228 4.40 -24.93 -4.85
N TYR A 229 4.27 -25.92 -3.96
CA TYR A 229 5.31 -26.31 -3.01
C TYR A 229 6.65 -26.62 -3.69
N GLU A 230 6.60 -27.25 -4.86
CA GLU A 230 7.77 -27.59 -5.68
C GLU A 230 8.56 -26.38 -6.20
N THR A 231 7.99 -25.18 -6.11
CA THR A 231 8.64 -23.92 -6.54
C THR A 231 9.45 -23.24 -5.45
N TRP A 232 9.57 -23.88 -4.29
CA TRP A 232 10.34 -23.41 -3.13
C TRP A 232 11.32 -24.47 -2.64
N PRO A 233 12.32 -24.10 -1.84
CA PRO A 233 13.08 -25.06 -1.06
C PRO A 233 12.14 -25.84 -0.12
N LYS A 234 12.41 -27.15 0.07
CA LYS A 234 11.52 -28.08 0.78
C LYS A 234 11.05 -27.62 2.17
N ASP A 235 11.91 -26.91 2.90
CA ASP A 235 11.62 -26.44 4.26
C ASP A 235 11.28 -24.94 4.32
N ALA A 236 11.16 -24.25 3.18
CA ALA A 236 10.94 -22.80 3.15
C ALA A 236 9.63 -22.39 3.85
N TRP A 237 8.56 -23.20 3.76
CA TRP A 237 7.29 -22.92 4.45
C TRP A 237 7.43 -22.75 5.97
N LYS A 238 8.48 -23.32 6.58
CA LYS A 238 8.75 -23.19 8.02
C LYS A 238 9.35 -21.83 8.39
N THR A 239 10.04 -21.15 7.47
CA THR A 239 10.90 -19.99 7.77
C THR A 239 10.69 -18.79 6.86
N ALA A 240 10.47 -18.98 5.57
CA ALA A 240 10.21 -17.92 4.60
C ALA A 240 8.89 -17.21 4.90
N GLY A 241 8.82 -15.91 4.61
CA GLY A 241 7.61 -15.12 4.81
C GLY A 241 7.28 -14.24 3.61
N GLY A 242 6.32 -13.34 3.80
CA GLY A 242 5.75 -12.55 2.70
C GLY A 242 4.81 -13.38 1.84
N ALA A 243 4.81 -13.13 0.53
CA ALA A 243 3.75 -13.60 -0.36
C ALA A 243 2.35 -13.19 0.15
N ASN A 244 2.28 -12.05 0.82
CA ASN A 244 1.15 -11.60 1.62
C ASN A 244 0.24 -10.64 0.86
N ALA A 245 -1.01 -10.48 1.29
CA ALA A 245 -1.94 -9.50 0.73
C ALA A 245 -2.14 -8.32 1.69
N TRP A 246 -1.24 -7.32 1.65
CA TRP A 246 -1.21 -6.24 2.64
C TRP A 246 -2.05 -5.02 2.29
N ASN A 247 -2.56 -4.92 1.06
CA ASN A 247 -3.44 -3.83 0.67
C ASN A 247 -4.87 -4.31 0.41
N GLY A 248 -5.47 -3.99 -0.73
CA GLY A 248 -6.87 -4.27 -1.04
C GLY A 248 -7.05 -5.51 -1.88
N MET A 249 -8.21 -6.12 -1.75
CA MET A 249 -8.71 -7.23 -2.59
C MET A 249 -10.09 -6.87 -3.12
N ALA A 250 -10.60 -7.61 -4.09
CA ALA A 250 -11.93 -7.39 -4.66
C ALA A 250 -12.77 -8.67 -4.58
N VAL A 251 -14.07 -8.53 -4.36
CA VAL A 251 -15.02 -9.65 -4.32
C VAL A 251 -16.05 -9.47 -5.43
N ASP A 252 -16.20 -10.50 -6.25
CA ASP A 252 -17.38 -10.65 -7.10
C ASP A 252 -18.42 -11.47 -6.33
N SER A 253 -19.33 -10.77 -5.66
CA SER A 253 -20.32 -11.41 -4.77
C SER A 253 -21.24 -12.37 -5.52
N ASN A 254 -21.56 -12.07 -6.78
CA ASN A 254 -22.40 -12.93 -7.61
C ASN A 254 -21.72 -14.27 -7.92
N ARG A 255 -20.40 -14.25 -8.16
CA ARG A 255 -19.62 -15.47 -8.41
C ARG A 255 -19.14 -16.16 -7.14
N GLY A 256 -19.13 -15.45 -6.01
CA GLY A 256 -18.50 -15.92 -4.77
C GLY A 256 -17.00 -16.13 -4.91
N VAL A 257 -16.34 -15.19 -5.61
CA VAL A 257 -14.89 -15.22 -5.87
C VAL A 257 -14.25 -13.97 -5.27
N VAL A 258 -13.17 -14.17 -4.53
CA VAL A 258 -12.28 -13.10 -4.09
C VAL A 258 -11.02 -13.09 -4.95
N TYR A 259 -10.66 -11.92 -5.47
CA TYR A 259 -9.45 -11.66 -6.22
C TYR A 259 -8.44 -11.00 -5.30
N VAL A 260 -7.31 -11.68 -5.06
CA VAL A 260 -6.32 -11.27 -4.07
C VAL A 260 -4.97 -11.06 -4.73
N PRO A 261 -4.42 -9.84 -4.71
CA PRO A 261 -3.06 -9.59 -5.15
C PRO A 261 -2.10 -9.90 -4.01
N THR A 262 -1.11 -10.76 -4.27
CA THR A 262 -0.07 -11.11 -3.31
C THR A 262 1.22 -10.37 -3.59
N ALA A 263 1.96 -10.13 -2.52
CA ALA A 263 3.20 -9.38 -2.52
C ALA A 263 4.44 -10.26 -2.71
N SER A 264 5.59 -9.62 -2.63
CA SER A 264 6.90 -10.24 -2.73
C SER A 264 7.15 -11.23 -1.57
N PRO A 265 7.76 -12.40 -1.85
CA PRO A 265 8.39 -13.20 -0.82
C PRO A 265 9.52 -12.42 -0.12
N LYS A 266 9.76 -12.69 1.16
CA LYS A 266 10.81 -12.01 1.93
C LYS A 266 12.07 -12.86 2.06
N TYR A 267 13.27 -12.28 2.14
CA TYR A 267 13.61 -10.86 2.11
C TYR A 267 13.49 -10.22 0.70
N ASN A 268 13.24 -8.91 0.60
CA ASN A 268 12.84 -8.26 -0.66
C ASN A 268 13.91 -8.19 -1.75
N PHE A 269 15.19 -8.09 -1.39
CA PHE A 269 16.25 -7.73 -2.35
C PHE A 269 17.31 -8.82 -2.54
N TYR A 270 17.12 -9.97 -1.89
CA TYR A 270 17.97 -11.14 -1.96
C TYR A 270 17.17 -12.38 -1.54
N GLY A 271 17.17 -13.40 -2.38
CA GLY A 271 16.33 -14.59 -2.36
C GLY A 271 17.08 -15.93 -2.29
N ALA A 272 18.38 -15.95 -1.98
CA ALA A 272 19.15 -17.20 -1.90
C ALA A 272 18.60 -18.24 -0.91
N ASN A 273 17.89 -17.81 0.15
CA ASN A 273 17.21 -18.69 1.11
C ASN A 273 15.86 -19.24 0.60
N ARG A 274 15.38 -18.76 -0.55
CA ARG A 274 14.07 -19.07 -1.16
C ARG A 274 14.20 -19.24 -2.68
N LYS A 275 15.13 -20.09 -3.13
CA LYS A 275 15.32 -20.38 -4.56
C LYS A 275 14.04 -20.92 -5.24
N GLY A 276 13.90 -20.63 -6.53
CA GLY A 276 12.75 -21.03 -7.34
C GLY A 276 11.77 -19.89 -7.60
N SER A 277 10.73 -20.14 -8.40
CA SER A 277 9.80 -19.07 -8.82
C SER A 277 8.95 -18.50 -7.68
N ASN A 278 8.90 -19.18 -6.52
CA ASN A 278 8.23 -18.74 -5.31
C ASN A 278 6.71 -18.54 -5.43
N LEU A 279 5.97 -19.52 -5.96
CA LEU A 279 4.50 -19.44 -6.01
C LEU A 279 3.89 -19.60 -4.60
N TYR A 280 3.10 -18.68 -4.07
CA TYR A 280 2.24 -17.71 -4.75
C TYR A 280 2.64 -16.24 -4.47
N GLY A 281 3.93 -15.93 -4.43
CA GLY A 281 4.41 -14.54 -4.40
C GLY A 281 4.13 -13.81 -5.72
N ASN A 282 3.84 -12.51 -5.64
CA ASN A 282 3.56 -11.65 -6.79
C ASN A 282 2.49 -12.17 -7.75
N CYS A 283 1.45 -12.78 -7.21
CA CYS A 283 0.34 -13.31 -7.98
C CYS A 283 -0.90 -12.41 -7.92
N LEU A 284 -1.76 -12.53 -8.91
CA LEU A 284 -3.19 -12.32 -8.75
C LEU A 284 -3.85 -13.69 -8.57
N LEU A 285 -4.50 -13.90 -7.44
CA LEU A 285 -5.21 -15.13 -7.10
C LEU A 285 -6.71 -14.94 -7.26
N ALA A 286 -7.41 -15.92 -7.83
CA ALA A 286 -8.85 -16.03 -7.71
C ALA A 286 -9.19 -17.22 -6.81
N ILE A 287 -9.84 -16.93 -5.68
CA ILE A 287 -10.15 -17.89 -4.63
C ILE A 287 -11.65 -17.94 -4.45
N ASN A 288 -12.21 -19.15 -4.30
CA ASN A 288 -13.59 -19.30 -3.89
C ASN A 288 -13.77 -18.76 -2.47
N ALA A 289 -14.53 -17.67 -2.34
CA ALA A 289 -14.63 -16.90 -1.10
C ALA A 289 -15.26 -17.70 0.06
N ARG A 290 -16.08 -18.72 -0.23
CA ARG A 290 -16.70 -19.60 0.78
C ARG A 290 -15.73 -20.61 1.39
N THR A 291 -14.83 -21.13 0.56
CA THR A 291 -14.07 -22.34 0.88
C THR A 291 -12.56 -22.13 0.98
N GLY A 292 -12.03 -21.00 0.52
CA GLY A 292 -10.59 -20.76 0.43
C GLY A 292 -9.91 -21.54 -0.70
N LYS A 293 -10.66 -22.25 -1.54
CA LYS A 293 -10.10 -23.05 -2.63
C LYS A 293 -9.65 -22.15 -3.79
N LEU A 294 -8.41 -22.33 -4.23
CA LEU A 294 -7.88 -21.67 -5.44
C LEU A 294 -8.64 -22.12 -6.70
N LEU A 295 -9.05 -21.13 -7.51
CA LEU A 295 -9.69 -21.35 -8.81
C LEU A 295 -8.68 -21.18 -9.94
N TRP A 296 -7.95 -20.07 -9.94
CA TRP A 296 -6.85 -19.80 -10.86
C TRP A 296 -5.88 -18.79 -10.24
N TYR A 297 -4.67 -18.69 -10.80
CA TYR A 297 -3.71 -17.64 -10.48
C TYR A 297 -2.95 -17.20 -11.73
N TYR A 298 -2.37 -16.00 -11.66
CA TYR A 298 -1.33 -15.54 -12.58
C TYR A 298 -0.18 -14.93 -11.78
N GLN A 299 1.06 -15.38 -11.99
CA GLN A 299 2.25 -14.81 -11.34
C GLN A 299 2.86 -13.72 -12.22
N MET A 300 2.93 -12.49 -11.72
CA MET A 300 3.40 -11.31 -12.46
C MET A 300 4.91 -11.09 -12.36
N ILE A 301 5.54 -11.56 -11.27
CA ILE A 301 6.98 -11.50 -11.06
C ILE A 301 7.46 -12.85 -10.55
N HIS A 302 8.41 -13.46 -11.24
CA HIS A 302 9.05 -14.70 -10.82
C HIS A 302 10.26 -14.40 -9.93
N HIS A 303 10.40 -15.09 -8.80
CA HIS A 303 11.56 -14.95 -7.91
C HIS A 303 11.94 -13.48 -7.64
N ASP A 304 10.99 -12.72 -7.09
CA ASP A 304 11.15 -11.27 -6.93
C ASP A 304 12.29 -10.93 -5.96
N ILE A 305 13.19 -10.05 -6.39
CA ILE A 305 14.29 -9.48 -5.62
C ILE A 305 14.35 -7.94 -5.77
N TRP A 306 13.21 -7.32 -6.07
CA TRP A 306 13.06 -5.87 -6.35
C TRP A 306 12.00 -5.20 -5.48
N ASP A 307 11.23 -5.97 -4.71
CA ASP A 307 10.02 -5.47 -4.03
C ASP A 307 8.94 -4.96 -5.00
N TYR A 308 8.76 -5.66 -6.11
CA TYR A 308 7.72 -5.36 -7.09
C TYR A 308 6.40 -6.06 -6.78
N ASP A 309 5.98 -5.98 -5.51
CA ASP A 309 4.69 -6.50 -5.08
C ASP A 309 3.47 -5.92 -5.79
N ASN A 310 2.44 -6.77 -5.90
CA ASN A 310 1.13 -6.35 -6.38
C ASN A 310 0.37 -5.63 -5.25
N ALA A 311 0.63 -4.34 -5.11
CA ALA A 311 0.03 -3.50 -4.08
C ALA A 311 -1.37 -2.96 -4.44
N GLY A 312 -1.72 -2.88 -5.73
CA GLY A 312 -3.00 -2.29 -6.16
C GLY A 312 -4.19 -3.17 -5.82
N THR A 313 -5.32 -2.58 -5.42
CA THR A 313 -6.60 -3.33 -5.35
C THR A 313 -6.98 -3.80 -6.77
N PRO A 314 -7.36 -5.07 -6.99
CA PRO A 314 -7.85 -5.51 -8.28
C PRO A 314 -9.15 -4.79 -8.65
N MET A 315 -9.30 -4.40 -9.91
CA MET A 315 -10.43 -3.63 -10.41
C MET A 315 -11.34 -4.53 -11.24
N LEU A 316 -12.54 -4.82 -10.77
CA LEU A 316 -13.51 -5.62 -11.53
C LEU A 316 -14.33 -4.72 -12.47
N THR A 317 -14.34 -5.05 -13.76
CA THR A 317 -15.12 -4.32 -14.77
C THR A 317 -15.46 -5.20 -15.97
N THR A 318 -16.32 -4.74 -16.87
CA THR A 318 -16.69 -5.46 -18.09
C THR A 318 -16.24 -4.66 -19.29
N VAL A 319 -15.64 -5.33 -20.28
CA VAL A 319 -15.10 -4.69 -21.48
C VAL A 319 -15.59 -5.37 -22.73
N GLN A 320 -15.68 -4.63 -23.82
CA GLN A 320 -15.86 -5.14 -25.16
C GLN A 320 -14.51 -5.53 -25.74
N HIS A 321 -14.32 -6.80 -26.06
CA HIS A 321 -13.08 -7.31 -26.63
C HIS A 321 -13.39 -8.43 -27.63
N ASP A 322 -12.79 -8.38 -28.82
CA ASP A 322 -13.02 -9.35 -29.92
C ASP A 322 -14.51 -9.63 -30.22
N GLY A 323 -15.34 -8.58 -30.19
CA GLY A 323 -16.78 -8.69 -30.47
C GLY A 323 -17.63 -9.29 -29.35
N ALA A 324 -17.04 -9.66 -28.20
CA ALA A 324 -17.75 -10.12 -27.01
C ALA A 324 -17.60 -9.17 -25.81
N LEU A 325 -18.61 -9.16 -24.93
CA LEU A 325 -18.48 -8.58 -23.59
C LEU A 325 -17.78 -9.60 -22.69
N ILE A 326 -16.70 -9.17 -22.03
CA ILE A 326 -15.88 -10.00 -21.17
C ILE A 326 -15.79 -9.34 -19.79
N ASP A 327 -16.16 -10.10 -18.76
CA ASP A 327 -15.89 -9.71 -17.38
C ASP A 327 -14.41 -9.87 -17.09
N VAL A 328 -13.75 -8.77 -16.75
CA VAL A 328 -12.31 -8.71 -16.52
C VAL A 328 -11.96 -8.24 -15.12
N VAL A 329 -10.80 -8.68 -14.65
CA VAL A 329 -10.10 -8.12 -13.50
C VAL A 329 -8.83 -7.44 -14.01
N ALA A 330 -8.71 -6.15 -13.73
CA ALA A 330 -7.53 -5.36 -14.04
C ALA A 330 -6.69 -5.14 -12.78
N GLN A 331 -5.40 -5.44 -12.85
CA GLN A 331 -4.44 -5.25 -11.78
C GLN A 331 -3.41 -4.21 -12.19
N VAL A 332 -3.27 -3.14 -11.42
CA VAL A 332 -2.14 -2.21 -11.54
C VAL A 332 -1.02 -2.67 -10.60
N SER A 333 0.23 -2.60 -11.06
CA SER A 333 1.37 -3.20 -10.36
C SER A 333 2.50 -2.19 -10.12
N LYS A 334 3.39 -2.50 -9.18
CA LYS A 334 4.56 -1.68 -8.88
C LYS A 334 5.51 -1.53 -10.09
N VAL A 335 5.58 -2.51 -10.98
CA VAL A 335 6.37 -2.40 -12.23
C VAL A 335 5.83 -1.36 -13.21
N GLY A 336 4.63 -0.81 -13.00
CA GLY A 336 4.06 0.20 -13.89
C GLY A 336 3.22 -0.35 -15.04
N PHE A 337 2.86 -1.63 -14.99
CA PHE A 337 1.98 -2.29 -15.96
C PHE A 337 0.54 -2.41 -15.44
N VAL A 338 -0.39 -2.42 -16.39
CA VAL A 338 -1.78 -2.86 -16.19
C VAL A 338 -1.91 -4.28 -16.75
N TRP A 339 -2.33 -5.20 -15.89
CA TRP A 339 -2.57 -6.60 -16.26
C TRP A 339 -4.07 -6.83 -16.30
N VAL A 340 -4.59 -7.41 -17.39
CA VAL A 340 -6.04 -7.60 -17.56
C VAL A 340 -6.32 -9.06 -17.87
N PHE A 341 -7.16 -9.68 -17.05
CA PHE A 341 -7.52 -11.09 -17.17
C PHE A 341 -9.03 -11.28 -17.22
N ASN A 342 -9.48 -12.28 -17.95
CA ASN A 342 -10.84 -12.79 -17.82
C ASN A 342 -11.05 -13.29 -16.38
N ARG A 343 -12.11 -12.79 -15.71
CA ARG A 343 -12.41 -13.06 -14.30
C ARG A 343 -12.57 -14.55 -13.97
N ASP A 344 -13.20 -15.30 -14.86
CA ASP A 344 -13.56 -16.70 -14.61
C ASP A 344 -12.38 -17.65 -14.84
N THR A 345 -11.49 -17.31 -15.78
CA THR A 345 -10.47 -18.24 -16.28
C THR A 345 -9.03 -17.83 -15.98
N GLY A 346 -8.79 -16.58 -15.62
CA GLY A 346 -7.43 -16.03 -15.45
C GLY A 346 -6.67 -15.89 -16.77
N LYS A 347 -7.31 -16.12 -17.92
CA LYS A 347 -6.66 -15.94 -19.23
C LYS A 347 -6.40 -14.44 -19.47
N PRO A 348 -5.20 -14.05 -19.88
CA PRO A 348 -4.90 -12.66 -20.15
C PRO A 348 -5.68 -12.19 -21.39
N LEU A 349 -6.13 -10.94 -21.34
CA LEU A 349 -6.90 -10.33 -22.44
C LEU A 349 -6.00 -10.05 -23.66
N TRP A 350 -4.74 -9.70 -23.42
CA TRP A 350 -3.72 -9.53 -24.45
C TRP A 350 -2.52 -10.44 -24.19
N PRO A 351 -1.69 -10.75 -25.20
CA PRO A 351 -0.50 -11.55 -25.01
C PRO A 351 0.41 -11.01 -23.90
N ILE A 352 0.96 -11.93 -23.10
CA ILE A 352 2.03 -11.64 -22.15
C ILE A 352 3.26 -12.44 -22.60
N GLU A 353 4.37 -11.74 -22.80
CA GLU A 353 5.62 -12.32 -23.30
C GLU A 353 6.58 -12.59 -22.15
N GLU A 354 7.14 -13.80 -22.09
CA GLU A 354 8.30 -14.09 -21.25
C GLU A 354 9.56 -13.53 -21.93
N ARG A 355 10.23 -12.58 -21.27
CA ARG A 355 11.46 -11.99 -21.80
C ARG A 355 12.63 -12.32 -20.88
N ALA A 356 13.77 -12.65 -21.47
CA ALA A 356 14.99 -12.90 -20.72
C ALA A 356 15.40 -11.67 -19.91
N VAL A 357 15.79 -11.88 -18.65
CA VAL A 357 16.28 -10.82 -17.75
C VAL A 357 17.70 -11.14 -17.27
N PRO A 358 18.47 -10.13 -16.81
CA PRO A 358 19.84 -10.38 -16.36
C PRO A 358 19.90 -11.35 -15.17
N LYS A 359 20.96 -12.18 -15.15
CA LYS A 359 21.25 -13.07 -14.03
C LYS A 359 21.93 -12.31 -12.88
N SER A 360 21.61 -12.66 -11.64
CA SER A 360 22.34 -12.15 -10.46
C SER A 360 23.76 -12.71 -10.41
N ASP A 361 24.70 -11.88 -9.95
CA ASP A 361 26.07 -12.25 -9.61
C ASP A 361 26.29 -12.44 -8.10
N MET A 362 25.24 -12.26 -7.30
CA MET A 362 25.34 -12.42 -5.85
C MET A 362 25.55 -13.88 -5.45
N PRO A 363 26.41 -14.17 -4.45
CA PRO A 363 26.65 -15.54 -3.98
C PRO A 363 25.36 -16.24 -3.59
N GLY A 364 25.17 -17.48 -4.01
CA GLY A 364 23.99 -18.28 -3.65
C GLY A 364 22.66 -17.85 -4.30
N GLU A 365 22.61 -16.71 -4.98
CA GLU A 365 21.38 -16.19 -5.62
C GLU A 365 21.08 -16.87 -6.95
N GLU A 366 19.82 -17.18 -7.21
CA GLU A 366 19.35 -17.83 -8.43
C GLU A 366 18.11 -17.13 -8.98
N THR A 367 18.34 -16.04 -9.72
CA THR A 367 17.29 -15.32 -10.47
C THR A 367 16.56 -16.23 -11.46
N TRP A 368 15.25 -16.03 -11.61
CA TRP A 368 14.48 -16.67 -12.67
C TRP A 368 14.94 -16.15 -14.06
N PRO A 369 15.05 -17.02 -15.09
CA PRO A 369 15.66 -16.64 -16.37
C PRO A 369 14.83 -15.64 -17.19
N THR A 370 13.52 -15.56 -16.97
CA THR A 370 12.61 -14.66 -17.69
C THR A 370 11.71 -13.89 -16.74
N GLN A 371 11.05 -12.84 -17.24
CA GLN A 371 9.94 -12.20 -16.55
C GLN A 371 8.78 -11.96 -17.53
N PRO A 372 7.52 -11.93 -17.06
CA PRO A 372 6.37 -11.63 -17.91
C PRO A 372 6.29 -10.14 -18.25
N PHE A 373 5.97 -9.83 -19.51
CA PHE A 373 5.72 -8.46 -20.00
C PHE A 373 4.39 -8.41 -20.77
N PRO A 374 3.36 -7.72 -20.27
CA PRO A 374 2.11 -7.59 -21.01
C PRO A 374 2.33 -6.73 -22.25
N SER A 375 1.76 -7.15 -23.37
CA SER A 375 1.83 -6.40 -24.64
C SER A 375 0.91 -5.16 -24.64
N LYS A 376 -0.18 -5.21 -23.87
CA LYS A 376 -1.14 -4.13 -23.68
C LYS A 376 -1.79 -4.19 -22.28
N PRO A 377 -2.28 -3.05 -21.77
CA PRO A 377 -2.03 -1.69 -22.25
C PRO A 377 -0.56 -1.25 -22.12
N ALA A 378 -0.20 -0.11 -22.71
CA ALA A 378 1.12 0.47 -22.51
C ALA A 378 1.39 0.78 -21.01
N PRO A 379 2.64 0.82 -20.55
CA PRO A 379 2.96 1.13 -19.14
C PRO A 379 2.56 2.54 -18.73
N PHE A 380 2.04 2.74 -17.51
CA PHE A 380 1.68 4.07 -16.99
C PHE A 380 2.85 4.79 -16.32
N ALA A 381 3.83 4.06 -15.78
CA ALA A 381 4.99 4.63 -15.10
C ALA A 381 6.26 4.50 -15.95
N ARG A 382 7.24 5.37 -15.73
CA ARG A 382 8.54 5.29 -16.41
C ARG A 382 9.24 3.98 -16.07
N GLN A 383 9.85 3.36 -17.07
CA GLN A 383 10.45 2.02 -16.99
C GLN A 383 11.99 2.06 -16.95
N ARG A 384 12.59 3.26 -16.97
CA ARG A 384 14.04 3.51 -16.98
C ARG A 384 14.34 4.85 -16.32
N PHE A 385 15.53 4.96 -15.75
CA PHE A 385 16.07 6.20 -15.21
C PHE A 385 17.56 6.28 -15.57
N THR A 386 17.96 7.32 -16.28
CA THR A 386 19.31 7.57 -16.76
C THR A 386 19.77 8.99 -16.43
N VAL A 387 21.00 9.33 -16.76
CA VAL A 387 21.51 10.69 -16.56
C VAL A 387 20.76 11.75 -17.36
N ASP A 388 20.08 11.37 -18.44
CA ASP A 388 19.30 12.28 -19.28
C ASP A 388 17.94 12.59 -18.64
N ASP A 389 17.53 11.81 -17.65
CA ASP A 389 16.28 11.97 -16.90
C ASP A 389 16.46 12.78 -15.60
N LEU A 390 17.68 13.26 -15.31
CA LEU A 390 17.96 14.03 -14.10
C LEU A 390 17.13 15.33 -14.07
N SER A 391 16.63 15.66 -12.89
CA SER A 391 15.83 16.85 -12.67
C SER A 391 16.64 18.12 -12.98
N PRO A 392 16.05 19.09 -13.72
CA PRO A 392 16.70 20.37 -13.99
C PRO A 392 16.73 21.30 -12.75
N TYR A 393 16.12 20.89 -11.64
CA TYR A 393 16.04 21.65 -10.39
C TYR A 393 17.07 21.21 -9.35
N LEU A 394 18.08 20.44 -9.76
CA LEU A 394 19.20 20.03 -8.93
C LEU A 394 20.25 21.14 -8.89
N GLU A 395 20.96 21.25 -7.76
CA GLU A 395 22.15 22.10 -7.69
C GLU A 395 23.26 21.54 -8.60
N PRO A 396 24.06 22.37 -9.29
CA PRO A 396 25.03 21.89 -10.28
C PRO A 396 26.00 20.82 -9.76
N GLU A 397 26.55 21.01 -8.55
CA GLU A 397 27.46 20.04 -7.92
C GLU A 397 26.76 18.70 -7.61
N GLU A 398 25.49 18.75 -7.21
CA GLU A 398 24.71 17.55 -6.95
C GLU A 398 24.35 16.83 -8.25
N GLN A 399 24.05 17.58 -9.32
CA GLN A 399 23.82 17.04 -10.65
C GLN A 399 25.05 16.30 -11.18
N ASP A 400 26.26 16.87 -11.05
CA ASP A 400 27.52 16.22 -11.46
C ASP A 400 27.82 14.96 -10.64
N ARG A 401 27.58 15.00 -9.32
CA ARG A 401 27.73 13.86 -8.42
C ARG A 401 26.78 12.72 -8.82
N LEU A 402 25.49 13.02 -9.00
CA LEU A 402 24.47 12.04 -9.37
C LEU A 402 24.72 11.49 -10.78
N ARG A 403 25.13 12.33 -11.73
CA ARG A 403 25.52 11.91 -13.08
C ARG A 403 26.64 10.87 -13.01
N THR A 404 27.68 11.16 -12.23
CA THR A 404 28.81 10.23 -12.03
C THR A 404 28.37 8.93 -11.37
N GLN A 405 27.51 9.00 -10.35
CA GLN A 405 26.99 7.82 -9.67
C GLN A 405 26.17 6.94 -10.61
N ILE A 406 25.22 7.51 -11.37
CA ILE A 406 24.33 6.78 -12.29
C ILE A 406 25.12 6.15 -13.43
N LEU A 407 26.13 6.84 -13.99
CA LEU A 407 26.97 6.27 -15.06
C LEU A 407 27.83 5.08 -14.58
N LYS A 408 28.15 5.02 -13.30
CA LYS A 408 28.90 3.91 -12.69
C LYS A 408 27.99 2.79 -12.19
N ALA A 409 26.72 3.08 -11.96
CA ALA A 409 25.76 2.12 -11.46
C ALA A 409 25.36 1.09 -12.53
N ARG A 410 24.96 -0.09 -12.07
CA ARG A 410 24.32 -1.10 -12.91
C ARG A 410 22.93 -0.61 -13.32
N ASN A 411 22.64 -0.64 -14.61
CA ASN A 411 21.40 -0.06 -15.14
C ASN A 411 21.01 -0.68 -16.50
N ARG A 412 20.78 -2.00 -16.56
CA ARG A 412 20.33 -2.67 -17.80
C ARG A 412 18.81 -2.63 -18.00
N GLY A 413 18.04 -2.15 -17.01
CA GLY A 413 16.59 -1.94 -17.09
C GLY A 413 15.82 -2.46 -15.87
N LEU A 414 14.49 -2.58 -16.02
CA LEU A 414 13.49 -2.89 -14.98
C LEU A 414 13.82 -4.07 -14.05
N PHE A 415 14.54 -5.09 -14.54
CA PHE A 415 14.88 -6.29 -13.74
C PHE A 415 16.40 -6.47 -13.58
N GLU A 416 17.14 -5.37 -13.44
CA GLU A 416 18.54 -5.42 -13.02
C GLU A 416 18.64 -5.98 -11.60
N PRO A 417 19.27 -7.15 -11.37
CA PRO A 417 19.37 -7.72 -10.03
C PRO A 417 20.19 -6.82 -9.10
N PRO A 418 19.75 -6.61 -7.84
CA PRO A 418 20.57 -5.90 -6.86
C PRO A 418 21.93 -6.59 -6.66
N SER A 419 22.97 -5.79 -6.47
CA SER A 419 24.34 -6.27 -6.29
C SER A 419 25.05 -5.48 -5.18
N THR A 420 26.30 -5.82 -4.87
CA THR A 420 27.14 -5.01 -3.96
C THR A 420 27.60 -3.69 -4.60
N GLU A 421 27.37 -3.54 -5.90
CA GLU A 421 27.48 -2.30 -6.65
C GLU A 421 26.16 -1.51 -6.64
N ASP A 422 26.27 -0.19 -6.78
CA ASP A 422 25.11 0.68 -6.97
C ASP A 422 24.28 0.19 -8.18
N THR A 423 22.98 -0.01 -7.97
CA THR A 423 22.05 -0.59 -8.94
C THR A 423 20.83 0.32 -9.07
N VAL A 424 20.61 0.86 -10.28
CA VAL A 424 19.45 1.71 -10.56
C VAL A 424 18.20 0.86 -10.68
N GLU A 425 17.14 1.30 -10.01
CA GLU A 425 15.83 0.67 -10.04
C GLU A 425 14.77 1.70 -10.49
N MET A 426 14.04 1.39 -11.57
CA MET A 426 12.96 2.25 -12.09
C MET A 426 11.83 1.43 -12.75
N PRO A 427 10.58 1.52 -12.25
CA PRO A 427 10.16 2.25 -11.04
C PRO A 427 10.94 1.80 -9.79
N GLY A 428 11.22 2.69 -8.83
CA GLY A 428 11.91 2.26 -7.59
C GLY A 428 11.02 1.31 -6.76
N ASN A 429 11.55 0.72 -5.69
CA ASN A 429 10.89 -0.30 -4.83
C ASN A 429 9.46 0.00 -4.33
N ASN A 430 9.01 1.26 -4.30
CA ASN A 430 7.61 1.60 -4.01
C ASN A 430 6.70 1.59 -5.24
N GLY A 431 7.26 1.34 -6.41
CA GLY A 431 6.62 1.15 -7.69
C GLY A 431 5.98 2.38 -8.33
N GLY A 432 5.55 2.17 -9.56
CA GLY A 432 4.72 3.08 -10.34
C GLY A 432 3.32 3.23 -9.76
N ALA A 433 2.71 2.15 -9.28
CA ALA A 433 1.46 2.17 -8.53
C ALA A 433 1.65 1.40 -7.22
N ASN A 434 1.12 1.95 -6.13
CA ASN A 434 1.22 1.38 -4.80
C ASN A 434 -0.18 1.45 -4.13
N PHE A 435 -0.25 1.52 -2.79
CA PHE A 435 -1.46 1.86 -2.06
C PHE A 435 -2.15 3.05 -2.71
N GLY A 436 -3.37 2.80 -3.16
CA GLY A 436 -4.30 3.83 -3.57
C GLY A 436 -4.13 4.41 -4.96
N GLY A 437 -4.04 3.56 -5.98
CA GLY A 437 -3.56 3.98 -7.31
C GLY A 437 -4.54 3.90 -8.47
N SER A 438 -5.78 3.38 -8.33
CA SER A 438 -6.66 3.27 -9.50
C SER A 438 -8.15 3.20 -9.19
N ALA A 439 -8.98 3.49 -10.20
CA ALA A 439 -10.44 3.35 -10.19
C ALA A 439 -10.94 3.01 -11.58
N VAL A 440 -12.12 2.41 -11.72
CA VAL A 440 -12.74 2.10 -13.01
C VAL A 440 -14.09 2.78 -13.18
N ASP A 441 -14.40 3.10 -14.43
CA ASP A 441 -15.77 3.35 -14.88
C ASP A 441 -16.32 2.03 -15.45
N PRO A 442 -17.13 1.27 -14.68
CA PRO A 442 -17.61 -0.03 -15.11
C PRO A 442 -18.60 0.03 -16.27
N LYS A 443 -19.22 1.20 -16.51
CA LYS A 443 -20.19 1.37 -17.60
C LYS A 443 -19.51 1.45 -18.96
N HIS A 444 -18.31 2.04 -19.01
CA HIS A 444 -17.60 2.29 -20.27
C HIS A 444 -16.34 1.44 -20.44
N GLY A 445 -15.88 0.73 -19.41
CA GLY A 445 -14.65 -0.06 -19.47
C GLY A 445 -13.39 0.82 -19.41
N TYR A 446 -13.43 1.95 -18.70
CA TYR A 446 -12.29 2.84 -18.54
C TYR A 446 -11.60 2.64 -17.20
N LEU A 447 -10.28 2.73 -17.18
CA LEU A 447 -9.44 2.62 -15.99
C LEU A 447 -8.63 3.90 -15.80
N TYR A 448 -8.59 4.42 -14.58
CA TYR A 448 -7.81 5.59 -14.22
C TYR A 448 -6.73 5.17 -13.23
N VAL A 449 -5.47 5.53 -13.50
CA VAL A 449 -4.31 5.10 -12.72
C VAL A 449 -3.47 6.31 -12.29
N VAL A 450 -3.29 6.48 -10.99
CA VAL A 450 -2.35 7.42 -10.39
C VAL A 450 -0.97 6.76 -10.34
N SER A 451 0.00 7.32 -11.05
CA SER A 451 1.38 6.84 -11.11
C SER A 451 2.32 7.61 -10.19
N LYS A 452 3.45 7.00 -9.86
CA LYS A 452 4.61 7.61 -9.16
C LYS A 452 5.85 7.36 -9.99
N ASP A 453 6.58 8.41 -10.31
CA ASP A 453 7.87 8.31 -11.00
C ASP A 453 8.98 8.74 -10.04
N LEU A 454 9.46 7.77 -9.25
CA LEU A 454 10.49 7.96 -8.22
C LEU A 454 11.52 6.81 -8.35
N PRO A 455 12.75 7.07 -8.80
CA PRO A 455 13.78 6.04 -8.91
C PRO A 455 14.37 5.68 -7.55
N ALA A 456 14.95 4.49 -7.45
CA ALA A 456 15.73 4.04 -6.31
C ALA A 456 17.15 3.63 -6.71
N MET A 457 18.05 3.61 -5.73
CA MET A 457 19.42 3.11 -5.87
C MET A 457 19.61 1.98 -4.86
N LEU A 458 19.57 0.75 -5.35
CA LEU A 458 19.79 -0.44 -4.54
C LEU A 458 21.28 -0.72 -4.44
N LYS A 459 21.70 -1.19 -3.27
CA LYS A 459 23.05 -1.68 -3.01
C LYS A 459 23.01 -2.70 -1.88
N LEU A 460 23.45 -3.91 -2.14
CA LEU A 460 23.53 -4.98 -1.16
C LEU A 460 24.81 -4.84 -0.33
N SER A 461 24.68 -5.01 0.97
CA SER A 461 25.78 -5.22 1.90
C SER A 461 25.53 -6.47 2.70
N LEU A 462 26.61 -7.09 3.21
CA LEU A 462 26.47 -8.17 4.19
C LEU A 462 25.64 -7.65 5.36
N ALA A 463 24.66 -8.45 5.78
CA ALA A 463 23.75 -8.09 6.85
C ALA A 463 24.40 -8.17 8.25
N ASP A 464 25.65 -8.68 8.31
CA ASP A 464 26.43 -9.12 9.47
C ASP A 464 25.61 -9.87 10.54
N PRO A 465 25.82 -11.18 10.78
CA PRO A 465 25.36 -11.75 12.03
C PRO A 465 26.07 -11.03 13.18
N PRO A 466 25.39 -10.69 14.30
CA PRO A 466 26.07 -10.20 15.48
C PRO A 466 27.05 -11.28 15.94
N SER A 467 28.35 -11.05 15.74
CA SER A 467 29.33 -11.94 16.33
C SER A 467 29.50 -11.58 17.80
N LYS A 468 29.34 -12.58 18.68
CA LYS A 468 29.80 -12.48 20.08
C LYS A 468 31.32 -12.31 20.20
N THR A 469 32.06 -12.41 19.09
CA THR A 469 33.53 -12.25 19.02
C THR A 469 33.98 -10.87 18.54
N ASP A 470 33.06 -9.93 18.31
CA ASP A 470 33.46 -8.54 18.07
C ASP A 470 34.29 -8.07 19.26
N SER A 471 35.37 -7.32 18.99
CA SER A 471 36.11 -6.67 20.07
C SER A 471 35.13 -5.88 20.94
N PRO A 472 35.25 -5.87 22.28
CA PRO A 472 34.31 -5.17 23.17
C PRO A 472 34.04 -3.72 22.76
N GLN A 473 34.97 -3.11 22.01
CA GLN A 473 34.92 -1.76 21.47
C GLN A 473 33.99 -1.60 20.25
N LEU A 474 33.83 -2.62 19.41
CA LEU A 474 33.01 -2.57 18.18
C LEU A 474 31.58 -3.10 18.38
N ARG A 475 31.38 -3.95 19.38
CA ARG A 475 30.08 -4.56 19.69
C ARG A 475 28.92 -3.56 19.86
N PRO A 476 29.08 -2.36 20.47
CA PRO A 476 28.05 -1.32 20.50
C PRO A 476 27.59 -0.86 19.11
N LEU A 477 28.54 -0.62 18.20
CA LEU A 477 28.27 -0.18 16.82
C LEU A 477 27.58 -1.30 16.03
N SER A 478 28.08 -2.54 16.12
CA SER A 478 27.48 -3.69 15.43
C SER A 478 26.02 -3.93 15.84
N LEU A 479 25.73 -3.85 17.15
CA LEU A 479 24.37 -3.97 17.67
C LEU A 479 23.47 -2.83 17.19
N TYR A 480 23.98 -1.60 17.14
CA TYR A 480 23.23 -0.48 16.55
C TYR A 480 22.96 -0.71 15.06
N GLN A 481 23.96 -1.09 14.27
CA GLN A 481 23.80 -1.25 12.81
C GLN A 481 22.82 -2.36 12.47
N ALA A 482 22.90 -3.49 13.18
CA ALA A 482 22.03 -4.64 12.97
C ALA A 482 20.55 -4.37 13.29
N ASN A 483 20.28 -3.51 14.28
CA ASN A 483 18.92 -3.33 14.80
C ASN A 483 18.31 -1.95 14.47
N CYS A 484 19.12 -0.90 14.48
CA CYS A 484 18.67 0.48 14.35
C CYS A 484 19.15 1.15 13.06
N GLY A 485 20.33 0.77 12.56
CA GLY A 485 21.02 1.41 11.43
C GLY A 485 20.26 1.35 10.10
N ARG A 486 19.42 0.33 9.87
CA ARG A 486 18.58 0.23 8.65
C ARG A 486 17.63 1.43 8.51
N CYS A 487 17.08 1.87 9.63
CA CYS A 487 16.12 2.96 9.68
C CYS A 487 16.85 4.30 9.93
N HIS A 488 17.76 4.30 10.90
CA HIS A 488 18.40 5.52 11.40
C HIS A 488 19.73 5.85 10.73
N LEU A 489 20.17 5.04 9.76
CA LEU A 489 21.43 5.14 9.03
C LEU A 489 22.67 5.05 9.93
N ASP A 490 23.82 4.75 9.34
CA ASP A 490 25.10 4.70 10.06
C ASP A 490 25.50 6.05 10.65
N ASN A 491 25.02 7.14 10.06
CA ASN A 491 25.27 8.50 10.51
C ASN A 491 24.24 9.02 11.52
N LEU A 492 23.35 8.14 12.02
CA LEU A 492 22.25 8.46 12.95
C LEU A 492 21.21 9.44 12.40
N GLN A 493 21.27 9.86 11.14
CA GLN A 493 20.38 10.90 10.61
C GLN A 493 18.97 10.38 10.31
N GLY A 494 18.82 9.07 10.11
CA GLY A 494 17.60 8.43 9.63
C GLY A 494 17.13 8.95 8.28
N ALA A 495 15.86 8.70 8.00
CA ALA A 495 15.15 9.23 6.84
C ALA A 495 13.89 10.01 7.31
N PRO A 496 14.04 11.22 7.90
CA PRO A 496 12.91 12.00 8.36
C PRO A 496 11.91 12.30 7.21
N PRO A 497 10.68 12.76 7.52
CA PRO A 497 10.03 12.65 8.82
C PRO A 497 9.59 11.20 9.11
N ALA A 498 9.72 10.28 8.15
CA ALA A 498 9.29 8.89 8.27
C ALA A 498 10.09 8.12 9.32
N ILE A 499 11.40 8.39 9.39
CA ILE A 499 12.32 7.79 10.36
C ILE A 499 13.15 8.91 11.03
N PRO A 500 12.99 9.16 12.34
CA PRO A 500 13.60 10.31 12.99
C PRO A 500 15.12 10.20 13.10
N SER A 501 15.79 11.35 13.17
CA SER A 501 17.22 11.41 13.49
C SER A 501 17.47 11.02 14.95
N LEU A 502 18.50 10.21 15.18
CA LEU A 502 19.05 9.87 16.49
C LEU A 502 20.27 10.74 16.85
N VAL A 503 20.68 11.67 15.97
CA VAL A 503 21.70 12.65 16.32
C VAL A 503 21.26 13.44 17.56
N GLY A 504 22.12 13.45 18.59
CA GLY A 504 21.85 14.12 19.86
C GLY A 504 20.65 13.56 20.62
N LEU A 505 20.30 12.27 20.46
CA LEU A 505 19.14 11.64 21.10
C LEU A 505 19.09 11.86 22.62
N HIS A 506 20.23 11.71 23.30
CA HIS A 506 20.36 11.88 24.75
C HIS A 506 20.12 13.33 25.25
N ARG A 507 20.00 14.32 24.35
CA ARG A 507 19.56 15.68 24.71
C ARG A 507 18.04 15.80 24.77
N ARG A 508 17.31 14.82 24.22
CA ARG A 508 15.86 14.85 24.05
C ARG A 508 15.13 13.78 24.86
N LEU A 509 15.79 12.65 25.14
CA LEU A 509 15.21 11.50 25.84
C LEU A 509 16.21 10.95 26.86
N SER A 510 15.69 10.42 27.98
CA SER A 510 16.48 9.68 28.96
C SER A 510 16.69 8.23 28.55
N ASP A 511 17.72 7.57 29.09
CA ASP A 511 18.02 6.15 28.83
C ASP A 511 16.81 5.24 29.07
N ASN A 512 16.04 5.47 30.15
CA ASN A 512 14.82 4.70 30.42
C ASN A 512 13.76 4.91 29.33
N GLN A 513 13.58 6.14 28.84
CA GLN A 513 12.66 6.39 27.74
C GLN A 513 13.13 5.72 26.45
N ILE A 514 14.43 5.75 26.16
CA ILE A 514 14.99 5.08 24.98
C ILE A 514 14.82 3.55 25.08
N ARG A 515 15.06 2.95 26.27
CA ARG A 515 14.81 1.51 26.51
C ARG A 515 13.37 1.12 26.24
N THR A 516 12.42 1.89 26.76
CA THR A 516 11.00 1.65 26.52
C THR A 516 10.68 1.74 25.02
N LEU A 517 11.23 2.73 24.31
CA LEU A 517 11.04 2.85 22.86
C LEU A 517 11.65 1.69 22.06
N VAL A 518 12.81 1.18 22.47
CA VAL A 518 13.43 0.00 21.82
C VAL A 518 12.65 -1.27 22.13
N ALA A 519 12.21 -1.45 23.38
CA ALA A 519 11.48 -2.65 23.80
C ALA A 519 10.07 -2.70 23.20
N ASP A 520 9.34 -1.58 23.22
CA ASP A 520 7.92 -1.52 22.89
C ASP A 520 7.66 -1.01 21.46
N GLY A 521 8.67 -0.43 20.81
CA GLY A 521 8.53 0.25 19.54
C GLY A 521 7.79 1.60 19.68
N LYS A 522 7.72 2.37 18.59
CA LYS A 522 6.91 3.59 18.50
C LYS A 522 6.65 4.00 17.06
N GLY A 523 5.39 4.23 16.73
CA GLY A 523 5.01 4.59 15.35
C GLY A 523 5.36 3.44 14.39
N LEU A 524 6.18 3.73 13.38
CA LEU A 524 6.67 2.74 12.41
C LEU A 524 7.87 1.91 12.93
N MET A 525 8.47 2.28 14.07
CA MET A 525 9.57 1.52 14.65
C MET A 525 9.01 0.30 15.40
N PRO A 526 9.33 -0.94 14.97
CA PRO A 526 8.84 -2.15 15.64
C PRO A 526 9.50 -2.34 17.02
N PRO A 527 8.86 -3.12 17.93
CA PRO A 527 9.49 -3.55 19.17
C PRO A 527 10.66 -4.52 18.91
N PHE A 528 11.76 -4.34 19.61
CA PHE A 528 12.96 -5.19 19.53
C PHE A 528 13.00 -6.21 20.68
N ALA A 529 11.95 -7.03 20.80
CA ALA A 529 11.78 -7.99 21.89
C ALA A 529 12.87 -9.07 21.99
N LYS A 530 13.73 -9.21 20.97
CA LYS A 530 14.85 -10.16 20.93
C LYS A 530 16.12 -9.63 21.60
N LEU A 531 16.23 -8.32 21.84
CA LEU A 531 17.41 -7.72 22.48
C LEU A 531 17.36 -7.89 23.99
N THR A 532 18.50 -8.31 24.57
CA THR A 532 18.64 -8.34 26.03
C THR A 532 18.83 -6.92 26.59
N SER A 533 18.59 -6.73 27.89
CA SER A 533 18.85 -5.45 28.55
C SER A 533 20.31 -5.00 28.39
N GLU A 534 21.25 -5.94 28.43
CA GLU A 534 22.69 -5.71 28.22
C GLU A 534 23.00 -5.28 26.78
N GLU A 535 22.32 -5.85 25.78
CA GLU A 535 22.48 -5.42 24.38
C GLU A 535 21.90 -4.03 24.13
N ILE A 536 20.79 -3.69 24.80
CA ILE A 536 20.23 -2.34 24.77
C ILE A 536 21.19 -1.34 25.43
N ASP A 537 21.86 -1.71 26.54
CA ASP A 537 22.90 -0.87 27.17
C ASP A 537 24.03 -0.52 26.19
N LEU A 538 24.48 -1.52 25.42
CA LEU A 538 25.53 -1.33 24.42
C LEU A 538 25.06 -0.40 23.30
N ILE A 539 23.83 -0.54 22.81
CA ILE A 539 23.27 0.39 21.81
C ILE A 539 23.19 1.82 22.37
N LEU A 540 22.72 1.99 23.60
CA LEU A 540 22.66 3.30 24.27
C LEU A 540 24.05 3.93 24.38
N SER A 541 25.06 3.14 24.75
CA SER A 541 26.45 3.59 24.85
C SER A 541 26.98 4.12 23.51
N TYR A 542 26.65 3.47 22.40
CA TYR A 542 26.99 3.94 21.07
C TYR A 542 26.25 5.23 20.72
N LEU A 543 24.94 5.30 20.98
CA LEU A 543 24.11 6.48 20.72
C LEU A 543 24.53 7.71 21.55
N ALA A 544 25.19 7.49 22.70
CA ALA A 544 25.72 8.56 23.54
C ALA A 544 27.05 9.11 22.98
N ASN A 545 27.89 8.28 22.35
CA ASN A 545 29.19 8.67 21.81
C ASN A 545 29.56 7.93 20.51
N PRO A 546 28.91 8.28 19.37
CA PRO A 546 29.10 7.57 18.10
C PRO A 546 30.47 7.83 17.45
N THR A 547 31.16 8.90 17.82
CA THR A 547 32.45 9.32 17.27
C THR A 547 33.64 8.49 17.76
N GLY A 548 33.53 7.81 18.90
CA GLY A 548 34.61 6.98 19.46
C GLY A 548 34.82 5.63 18.76
N ALA A 549 33.82 5.13 18.02
CA ALA A 549 33.85 3.81 17.36
C ALA A 549 33.99 3.88 15.83
N SER A 550 33.77 5.07 15.22
CA SER A 550 33.77 5.28 13.76
C SER A 550 35.18 5.44 13.16
N ALA A 551 36.12 6.01 13.93
CA ALA A 551 37.48 6.29 13.45
C ALA A 551 38.28 5.02 13.10
N ASP A 552 38.04 3.90 13.78
CA ASP A 552 38.72 2.61 13.52
C ASP A 552 37.95 1.69 12.54
N ALA A 553 36.68 1.95 12.26
CA ALA A 553 35.83 1.08 11.44
C ALA A 553 35.93 1.33 9.92
N SER A 554 36.46 2.48 9.51
CA SER A 554 36.56 2.86 8.08
C SER A 554 37.73 2.20 7.33
N ALA A 555 38.70 1.62 8.04
CA ALA A 555 39.92 1.06 7.45
C ALA A 555 39.91 -0.48 7.29
N ASN A 556 38.97 -1.21 7.90
CA ASN A 556 38.99 -2.68 7.93
C ASN A 556 37.59 -3.32 7.82
N ARG A 557 36.92 -3.15 6.67
CA ARG A 557 35.71 -3.94 6.30
C ARG A 557 36.02 -5.02 5.25
N ILE A 558 37.07 -5.77 5.49
CA ILE A 558 37.11 -7.19 5.12
C ILE A 558 37.42 -7.90 6.44
N PRO A 559 36.59 -8.85 6.90
CA PRO A 559 37.01 -9.72 7.99
C PRO A 559 38.36 -10.31 7.60
N VAL A 560 39.40 -10.12 8.41
CA VAL A 560 40.74 -10.69 8.17
C VAL A 560 40.72 -12.24 8.23
N ASN A 561 39.54 -12.85 8.39
CA ASN A 561 39.27 -14.27 8.21
C ASN A 561 38.12 -14.59 7.22
N ALA A 562 37.86 -13.76 6.20
CA ALA A 562 36.94 -14.08 5.09
C ALA A 562 37.52 -15.10 4.09
N GLY A 563 38.65 -15.73 4.40
CA GLY A 563 39.18 -16.86 3.62
C GLY A 563 38.42 -18.19 3.83
N SER A 564 37.41 -18.22 4.71
CA SER A 564 36.67 -19.46 5.03
C SER A 564 35.16 -19.30 5.31
N ALA A 565 34.59 -18.09 5.17
CA ALA A 565 33.14 -17.90 5.37
C ALA A 565 32.38 -18.29 4.09
N ASP A 566 31.42 -19.20 4.20
CA ASP A 566 30.53 -19.56 3.11
C ASP A 566 29.59 -18.39 2.79
N LEU A 567 29.98 -17.57 1.81
CA LEU A 567 29.21 -16.41 1.35
C LEU A 567 27.85 -16.80 0.76
N THR A 568 27.63 -18.06 0.40
CA THR A 568 26.33 -18.54 -0.12
C THR A 568 25.29 -18.74 0.98
N ALA A 569 25.72 -18.82 2.24
CA ALA A 569 24.85 -18.91 3.41
C ALA A 569 24.67 -17.56 4.14
N ALA A 570 25.32 -16.49 3.65
CA ALA A 570 25.23 -15.17 4.26
C ALA A 570 23.91 -14.47 3.91
N HIS A 571 23.44 -13.62 4.83
CA HIS A 571 22.35 -12.69 4.53
C HIS A 571 22.91 -11.40 3.95
N TYR A 572 22.32 -10.92 2.87
CA TYR A 572 22.57 -9.60 2.30
C TYR A 572 21.36 -8.70 2.51
N LYS A 573 21.57 -7.41 2.70
CA LYS A 573 20.50 -6.41 2.84
C LYS A 573 20.75 -5.21 1.96
N SER A 574 19.68 -4.57 1.52
CA SER A 574 19.71 -3.26 0.88
C SER A 574 18.85 -2.26 1.65
N GLY A 575 19.19 -0.98 1.47
CA GLY A 575 18.34 0.13 1.90
C GLY A 575 17.01 0.10 1.17
N PHE A 576 15.96 0.57 1.84
CA PHE A 576 14.64 0.74 1.25
C PHE A 576 14.38 2.22 1.02
N GLY A 577 13.93 2.60 -0.17
CA GLY A 577 13.53 3.97 -0.47
C GLY A 577 14.01 4.49 -1.82
N PHE A 578 13.66 5.76 -2.07
CA PHE A 578 13.92 6.45 -3.33
C PHE A 578 15.15 7.36 -3.26
N MET A 579 15.63 7.75 -4.42
CA MET A 579 16.65 8.78 -4.57
C MET A 579 16.03 10.18 -4.46
N PHE A 580 16.50 10.95 -3.48
CA PHE A 580 16.15 12.36 -3.29
C PHE A 580 17.39 13.24 -3.39
N ALA A 581 17.17 14.43 -3.95
CA ALA A 581 18.10 15.54 -3.93
C ALA A 581 18.23 16.11 -2.51
N ASN A 582 19.24 16.96 -2.29
CA ASN A 582 19.39 17.69 -1.03
C ASN A 582 18.20 18.61 -0.73
N SER A 583 17.52 19.11 -1.77
CA SER A 583 16.28 19.88 -1.66
C SER A 583 15.08 19.07 -1.16
N GLY A 584 15.17 17.73 -1.13
CA GLY A 584 14.07 16.81 -0.82
C GLY A 584 13.23 16.40 -2.04
N LEU A 585 13.44 17.02 -3.20
CA LEU A 585 12.78 16.62 -4.46
C LEU A 585 13.34 15.30 -4.99
N SER A 586 12.58 14.62 -5.85
CA SER A 586 13.13 13.45 -6.52
C SER A 586 14.21 13.86 -7.52
N VAL A 587 15.21 13.00 -7.68
CA VAL A 587 16.32 13.24 -8.60
C VAL A 587 15.92 13.15 -10.08
N ILE A 588 14.78 12.55 -10.40
CA ILE A 588 14.24 12.46 -11.76
C ILE A 588 13.45 13.74 -12.11
N ALA A 589 13.45 14.16 -13.37
CA ALA A 589 12.64 15.28 -13.83
C ALA A 589 11.13 15.03 -13.68
N PRO A 590 10.29 16.07 -13.43
CA PRO A 590 8.84 15.90 -13.40
C PRO A 590 8.26 15.47 -14.76
N PRO A 591 6.99 15.04 -14.83
CA PRO A 591 6.06 14.91 -13.70
C PRO A 591 6.43 13.76 -12.75
N TRP A 592 6.39 14.00 -11.44
CA TRP A 592 6.63 12.94 -10.42
C TRP A 592 5.40 12.09 -10.16
N THR A 593 4.23 12.61 -10.51
CA THR A 593 2.95 11.94 -10.41
C THR A 593 2.12 12.26 -11.63
N THR A 594 1.48 11.25 -12.20
CA THR A 594 0.52 11.43 -13.28
C THR A 594 -0.79 10.72 -12.99
N LEU A 595 -1.88 11.20 -13.59
CA LEU A 595 -3.12 10.45 -13.74
C LEU A 595 -3.23 10.00 -15.19
N THR A 596 -3.32 8.70 -15.42
CA THR A 596 -3.43 8.09 -16.75
C THR A 596 -4.80 7.44 -16.90
N ALA A 597 -5.52 7.75 -17.98
CA ALA A 597 -6.76 7.07 -18.34
C ALA A 597 -6.53 6.06 -19.47
N TYR A 598 -7.01 4.85 -19.28
CA TYR A 598 -7.02 3.77 -20.25
C TYR A 598 -8.43 3.49 -20.75
N ASP A 599 -8.52 3.14 -22.02
CA ASP A 599 -9.64 2.38 -22.56
C ASP A 599 -9.29 0.89 -22.51
N LEU A 600 -9.93 0.13 -21.63
CA LEU A 600 -9.68 -1.31 -21.51
C LEU A 600 -10.38 -2.13 -22.60
N ASN A 601 -11.24 -1.53 -23.42
CA ASN A 601 -11.81 -2.20 -24.58
C ASN A 601 -10.74 -2.37 -25.68
N SER A 602 -9.91 -1.34 -25.91
CA SER A 602 -8.85 -1.33 -26.93
C SER A 602 -7.43 -1.57 -26.39
N GLY A 603 -7.23 -1.35 -25.08
CA GLY A 603 -5.94 -1.39 -24.40
C GLY A 603 -5.09 -0.15 -24.68
N GLU A 604 -5.70 1.00 -24.94
CA GLU A 604 -5.03 2.26 -25.31
C GLU A 604 -5.12 3.31 -24.22
N ILE A 605 -4.13 4.20 -24.16
CA ILE A 605 -4.16 5.40 -23.30
C ILE A 605 -5.06 6.44 -23.97
N ARG A 606 -6.07 6.91 -23.24
CA ARG A 606 -6.96 8.00 -23.67
C ARG A 606 -6.32 9.36 -23.43
N TRP A 607 -5.74 9.54 -22.25
CA TRP A 607 -4.99 10.74 -21.85
C TRP A 607 -4.08 10.43 -20.66
N LYS A 608 -3.05 11.26 -20.48
CA LYS A 608 -2.12 11.21 -19.34
C LYS A 608 -1.72 12.64 -18.98
N ILE A 609 -1.91 13.02 -17.72
CA ILE A 609 -1.66 14.37 -17.22
C ILE A 609 -0.83 14.33 -15.93
N PRO A 610 -0.02 15.36 -15.62
CA PRO A 610 0.48 15.58 -14.26
C PRO A 610 -0.69 15.68 -13.27
N LEU A 611 -0.56 15.12 -12.07
CA LEU A 611 -1.59 15.24 -11.02
C LEU A 611 -1.01 15.89 -9.76
N GLY A 612 -1.50 17.10 -9.49
CA GLY A 612 -1.07 17.94 -8.37
C GLY A 612 0.24 18.68 -8.65
N GLU A 613 0.71 19.42 -7.65
CA GLU A 613 1.94 20.20 -7.75
C GLU A 613 2.86 20.01 -6.55
N VAL A 614 4.09 20.50 -6.70
CA VAL A 614 5.02 20.83 -5.60
C VAL A 614 4.87 22.33 -5.31
N PRO A 615 4.25 22.73 -4.17
CA PRO A 615 3.92 24.12 -3.89
C PRO A 615 5.11 25.09 -3.97
N GLU A 616 6.31 24.66 -3.55
CA GLU A 616 7.51 25.49 -3.58
C GLU A 616 8.00 25.79 -5.00
N LEU A 617 7.75 24.89 -5.96
CA LEU A 617 8.06 25.09 -7.37
C LEU A 617 6.97 25.91 -8.08
N ALA A 618 5.70 25.64 -7.78
CA ALA A 618 4.57 26.42 -8.30
C ALA A 618 4.68 27.91 -7.89
N ALA A 619 5.11 28.19 -6.66
CA ALA A 619 5.37 29.55 -6.18
C ALA A 619 6.47 30.29 -6.98
N ARG A 620 7.33 29.56 -7.69
CA ARG A 620 8.38 30.07 -8.58
C ARG A 620 7.94 30.09 -10.05
N GLY A 621 6.68 29.79 -10.35
CA GLY A 621 6.14 29.71 -11.71
C GLY A 621 6.45 28.40 -12.43
N ILE A 622 6.95 27.38 -11.72
CA ILE A 622 7.20 26.04 -12.27
C ILE A 622 5.98 25.17 -11.95
N ASN A 623 5.16 24.91 -12.96
CA ASN A 623 3.93 24.13 -12.85
C ASN A 623 4.07 22.77 -13.57
N ASP A 624 2.99 21.98 -13.59
CA ASP A 624 2.91 20.67 -14.23
C ASP A 624 3.91 19.65 -13.65
N THR A 625 4.27 19.84 -12.38
CA THR A 625 5.30 19.04 -11.71
C THR A 625 4.79 17.68 -11.27
N GLY A 626 3.47 17.53 -11.11
CA GLY A 626 2.90 16.41 -10.37
C GLY A 626 3.24 16.50 -8.89
N SER A 627 2.32 16.05 -8.03
CA SER A 627 2.59 16.03 -6.60
C SER A 627 3.70 15.03 -6.26
N HIS A 628 4.43 15.29 -5.19
CA HIS A 628 5.45 14.35 -4.70
C HIS A 628 4.80 13.38 -3.71
N PHE A 629 5.01 12.06 -3.88
CA PHE A 629 4.39 10.98 -3.08
C PHE A 629 2.84 10.98 -3.02
N PRO A 630 2.14 10.77 -4.14
CA PRO A 630 0.68 10.70 -4.12
C PRO A 630 0.27 9.42 -3.37
N LYS A 631 -0.72 9.54 -2.50
CA LYS A 631 -1.32 8.41 -1.78
C LYS A 631 -2.84 8.56 -1.68
N VAL A 632 -3.41 9.25 -2.67
CA VAL A 632 -4.85 9.51 -2.75
C VAL A 632 -5.43 8.76 -3.92
N ASN A 633 -6.43 7.92 -3.64
CA ASN A 633 -7.17 7.19 -4.65
C ASN A 633 -8.06 8.14 -5.48
N PRO A 634 -8.19 7.91 -6.78
CA PRO A 634 -9.29 8.48 -7.55
C PRO A 634 -10.61 7.78 -7.19
N VAL A 635 -11.71 8.53 -7.22
CA VAL A 635 -13.09 8.00 -7.23
C VAL A 635 -13.81 8.55 -8.46
N VAL A 636 -14.40 7.65 -9.25
CA VAL A 636 -15.10 8.01 -10.50
C VAL A 636 -16.60 8.08 -10.23
N THR A 637 -17.32 9.03 -10.85
CA THR A 637 -18.78 9.12 -10.73
C THR A 637 -19.52 9.04 -12.06
N ALA A 638 -20.78 8.64 -12.03
CA ALA A 638 -21.68 8.68 -13.19
C ALA A 638 -21.89 10.08 -13.77
N GLY A 639 -21.69 11.14 -12.96
CA GLY A 639 -21.63 12.53 -13.40
C GLY A 639 -20.45 12.84 -14.34
N GLY A 640 -19.56 11.85 -14.57
CA GLY A 640 -18.40 11.95 -15.45
C GLY A 640 -17.26 12.75 -14.84
N LEU A 641 -17.09 12.62 -13.53
CA LEU A 641 -16.07 13.28 -12.76
C LEU A 641 -15.12 12.25 -12.13
N ILE A 642 -13.89 12.68 -11.89
CA ILE A 642 -12.92 11.99 -11.04
C ILE A 642 -12.65 12.89 -9.84
N PHE A 643 -13.01 12.44 -8.64
CA PHE A 643 -12.65 13.10 -7.40
C PHE A 643 -11.33 12.54 -6.86
N THR A 644 -10.38 13.41 -6.54
CA THR A 644 -9.10 13.04 -5.95
C THR A 644 -8.47 14.25 -5.25
N GLY A 645 -7.31 14.07 -4.64
CA GLY A 645 -6.54 15.15 -4.02
C GLY A 645 -5.05 14.82 -4.00
N THR A 646 -4.22 15.77 -3.58
CA THR A 646 -2.77 15.58 -3.51
C THR A 646 -2.17 16.27 -2.30
N ARG A 647 -0.85 16.11 -2.08
CA ARG A 647 -0.16 16.67 -0.92
C ARG A 647 0.03 18.19 -0.95
N ASP A 648 -0.26 18.83 -2.08
CA ASP A 648 -0.41 20.28 -2.20
C ASP A 648 -1.67 20.85 -1.51
N ARG A 649 -2.41 20.01 -0.78
CA ARG A 649 -3.62 20.37 -0.01
C ARG A 649 -4.79 20.80 -0.88
N LYS A 650 -4.82 20.35 -2.13
CA LYS A 650 -5.96 20.57 -3.02
C LYS A 650 -6.76 19.30 -3.19
N VAL A 651 -8.06 19.40 -2.93
CA VAL A 651 -9.06 18.43 -3.42
C VAL A 651 -9.54 18.91 -4.79
N ARG A 652 -9.89 17.97 -5.67
CA ARG A 652 -10.19 18.26 -7.08
C ARG A 652 -11.33 17.41 -7.60
N ALA A 653 -12.02 17.97 -8.58
CA ALA A 653 -12.86 17.24 -9.51
C ALA A 653 -12.32 17.45 -10.93
N LEU A 654 -12.01 16.36 -11.62
CA LEU A 654 -11.51 16.36 -12.98
C LEU A 654 -12.57 15.78 -13.93
N ASP A 655 -12.64 16.26 -15.16
CA ASP A 655 -13.45 15.64 -16.21
C ASP A 655 -12.87 14.24 -16.53
N SER A 656 -13.69 13.18 -16.40
CA SER A 656 -13.24 11.82 -16.66
C SER A 656 -12.86 11.55 -18.13
N ALA A 657 -13.35 12.36 -19.06
CA ALA A 657 -13.08 12.22 -20.48
C ALA A 657 -11.78 12.88 -20.92
N THR A 658 -11.34 13.96 -20.24
CA THR A 658 -10.20 14.78 -20.69
C THR A 658 -9.09 14.93 -19.64
N GLY A 659 -9.37 14.66 -18.37
CA GLY A 659 -8.47 14.96 -17.25
C GLY A 659 -8.43 16.44 -16.87
N THR A 660 -9.22 17.31 -17.49
CA THR A 660 -9.24 18.74 -17.15
C THR A 660 -9.77 18.95 -15.73
N VAL A 661 -9.07 19.73 -14.90
CA VAL A 661 -9.58 20.14 -13.59
C VAL A 661 -10.76 21.09 -13.79
N LEU A 662 -11.95 20.70 -13.34
CA LEU A 662 -13.17 21.50 -13.43
C LEU A 662 -13.46 22.26 -12.13
N TRP A 663 -12.98 21.74 -11.01
CA TRP A 663 -13.12 22.36 -9.70
C TRP A 663 -11.96 21.94 -8.79
N GLU A 664 -11.52 22.86 -7.94
CA GLU A 664 -10.58 22.61 -6.87
C GLU A 664 -10.89 23.44 -5.63
N ALA A 665 -10.52 22.92 -4.47
CA ALA A 665 -10.54 23.67 -3.22
C ALA A 665 -9.31 23.34 -2.37
N THR A 666 -8.79 24.34 -1.67
CA THR A 666 -7.71 24.17 -0.71
C THR A 666 -8.27 23.75 0.64
N VAL A 667 -7.65 22.75 1.26
CA VAL A 667 -7.91 22.29 2.63
C VAL A 667 -6.71 22.58 3.53
N ASP A 668 -6.89 22.45 4.84
CA ASP A 668 -5.86 22.86 5.80
C ASP A 668 -4.65 21.92 5.76
N ALA A 669 -4.89 20.60 5.65
CA ALA A 669 -3.87 19.55 5.64
C ALA A 669 -3.78 18.81 4.30
N ALA A 670 -2.71 18.05 4.10
CA ALA A 670 -2.60 17.23 2.90
C ALA A 670 -3.53 16.01 2.94
N LEU A 671 -3.72 15.43 1.76
CA LEU A 671 -4.61 14.31 1.55
C LEU A 671 -3.83 13.01 1.43
N GLU A 672 -4.34 11.96 2.09
CA GLU A 672 -4.02 10.55 1.84
C GLU A 672 -5.31 9.73 1.96
N GLY A 673 -5.33 8.53 1.36
CA GLY A 673 -6.48 7.63 1.39
C GLY A 673 -7.46 7.88 0.26
N MET A 674 -8.72 7.56 0.46
CA MET A 674 -9.73 7.57 -0.59
C MET A 674 -10.93 8.41 -0.17
N PRO A 675 -11.44 9.31 -1.03
CA PRO A 675 -12.66 10.03 -0.71
C PRO A 675 -13.85 9.07 -0.66
N ALA A 676 -14.87 9.45 0.10
CA ALA A 676 -16.17 8.78 0.09
C ALA A 676 -17.19 9.63 -0.69
N VAL A 677 -18.03 8.97 -1.50
CA VAL A 677 -19.13 9.61 -2.24
C VAL A 677 -20.44 8.96 -1.84
N TYR A 678 -21.38 9.72 -1.32
CA TYR A 678 -22.66 9.18 -0.86
C TYR A 678 -23.79 10.18 -1.09
N GLU A 679 -25.03 9.70 -0.97
CA GLU A 679 -26.23 10.52 -0.95
C GLU A 679 -26.89 10.39 0.41
N GLN A 680 -27.31 11.51 0.98
CA GLN A 680 -28.14 11.54 2.17
C GLN A 680 -29.24 12.59 2.01
N ALA A 681 -30.48 12.20 2.32
CA ALA A 681 -31.66 13.06 2.17
C ALA A 681 -31.77 13.74 0.78
N GLY A 682 -31.42 13.01 -0.30
CA GLY A 682 -31.47 13.51 -1.68
C GLY A 682 -30.35 14.46 -2.07
N ARG A 683 -29.31 14.61 -1.24
CA ARG A 683 -28.14 15.44 -1.51
C ARG A 683 -26.88 14.58 -1.58
N GLN A 684 -26.11 14.75 -2.66
CA GLN A 684 -24.85 14.06 -2.89
C GLN A 684 -23.70 14.82 -2.21
N TYR A 685 -22.84 14.06 -1.53
CA TYR A 685 -21.68 14.56 -0.80
C TYR A 685 -20.41 13.86 -1.28
N VAL A 686 -19.29 14.58 -1.21
CA VAL A 686 -17.94 14.03 -1.36
C VAL A 686 -17.12 14.42 -0.14
N VAL A 687 -16.51 13.44 0.53
CA VAL A 687 -15.78 13.65 1.78
C VAL A 687 -14.34 13.18 1.67
N PHE A 688 -13.41 14.05 2.06
CA PHE A 688 -11.97 13.80 2.02
C PHE A 688 -11.39 13.72 3.43
N CYS A 689 -10.44 12.81 3.64
CA CYS A 689 -9.58 12.77 4.82
C CYS A 689 -8.37 13.69 4.60
N ALA A 690 -8.42 14.90 5.15
CA ALA A 690 -7.34 15.87 5.14
C ALA A 690 -6.60 15.82 6.47
N ALA A 691 -5.75 14.81 6.66
CA ALA A 691 -4.97 14.64 7.89
C ALA A 691 -3.51 14.27 7.64
N ALA A 692 -3.07 14.26 6.38
CA ALA A 692 -1.68 13.97 6.05
C ALA A 692 -0.82 15.22 6.19
N ARG A 693 0.50 15.00 6.33
CA ARG A 693 1.48 16.08 6.37
C ARG A 693 1.69 16.69 4.99
N ALA A 694 1.65 18.01 4.91
CA ALA A 694 1.70 18.77 3.65
C ALA A 694 3.11 18.97 3.06
N SER A 695 4.18 18.43 3.67
CA SER A 695 5.53 18.72 3.20
C SER A 695 5.92 17.89 1.99
N THR A 696 6.46 18.58 0.98
CA THR A 696 7.25 18.02 -0.13
C THR A 696 8.64 17.58 0.32
N GLN A 697 9.06 18.02 1.50
CA GLN A 697 10.36 17.68 2.05
C GLN A 697 10.28 16.47 2.98
N ALA A 698 11.09 15.46 2.67
CA ALA A 698 11.53 14.47 3.64
C ALA A 698 12.47 15.11 4.70
N LYS A 699 13.11 16.25 4.42
CA LYS A 699 14.11 16.86 5.32
C LYS A 699 13.64 18.22 5.84
N ALA A 700 14.08 18.59 7.05
CA ALA A 700 14.11 19.99 7.44
C ALA A 700 15.38 20.60 6.86
N THR A 701 15.26 21.42 5.82
CA THR A 701 16.41 22.14 5.25
C THR A 701 16.69 23.39 6.10
N PRO A 702 17.94 23.67 6.51
CA PRO A 702 18.28 24.93 7.19
C PRO A 702 17.81 26.14 6.36
N GLY A 703 17.00 27.01 6.94
CA GLY A 703 16.44 28.21 6.27
C GLY A 703 15.05 28.03 5.63
N HIS A 704 14.55 26.80 5.49
CA HIS A 704 13.21 26.49 5.00
C HIS A 704 12.61 25.34 5.81
N PRO A 705 12.13 25.58 7.04
CA PRO A 705 11.47 24.53 7.82
C PRO A 705 10.22 24.06 7.08
N ALA A 706 10.08 22.74 6.85
CA ALA A 706 8.78 22.13 6.62
C ALA A 706 7.81 22.72 7.65
N SER A 707 6.68 23.28 7.19
CA SER A 707 5.72 24.02 8.03
C SER A 707 5.74 23.51 9.47
N ALA A 708 6.36 24.29 10.35
CA ALA A 708 6.55 23.92 11.75
C ALA A 708 5.21 23.96 12.52
N ASP A 709 4.18 24.52 11.89
CA ASP A 709 2.86 24.67 12.45
C ASP A 709 2.11 23.33 12.38
N ARG A 710 1.62 22.90 13.54
CA ARG A 710 0.75 21.74 13.66
C ARG A 710 -0.52 22.01 12.83
N ILE A 711 -0.67 21.31 11.71
CA ILE A 711 -1.92 21.34 10.94
C ILE A 711 -2.84 20.26 11.52
N PRO A 712 -3.92 20.62 12.24
CA PRO A 712 -4.87 19.64 12.74
C PRO A 712 -5.55 18.95 11.56
N GLY A 713 -5.62 17.62 11.59
CA GLY A 713 -6.30 16.86 10.56
C GLY A 713 -7.81 17.01 10.64
N ALA A 714 -8.51 16.94 9.52
CA ALA A 714 -9.96 16.99 9.46
C ALA A 714 -10.54 16.10 8.35
N TYR A 715 -11.78 15.66 8.54
CA TYR A 715 -12.63 15.19 7.44
C TYR A 715 -13.41 16.38 6.91
N VAL A 716 -13.38 16.59 5.59
CA VAL A 716 -13.98 17.78 4.95
C VAL A 716 -14.98 17.33 3.88
N ALA A 717 -16.22 17.82 4.00
CA ALA A 717 -17.30 17.47 3.11
C ALA A 717 -17.69 18.59 2.15
N PHE A 718 -17.95 18.21 0.91
CA PHE A 718 -18.39 19.10 -0.16
C PHE A 718 -19.71 18.60 -0.77
N ALA A 719 -20.63 19.54 -1.05
CA ALA A 719 -21.88 19.27 -1.76
C ALA A 719 -22.38 20.54 -2.47
N LEU A 720 -23.35 20.38 -3.36
CA LEU A 720 -24.13 21.51 -3.94
C LEU A 720 -25.06 22.08 -2.87
N GLU A 721 -25.35 23.39 -2.89
CA GLU A 721 -26.28 24.03 -1.94
C GLU A 721 -27.73 23.58 -2.05
#